data_AF-A0A9P6VJQ1-F1
#
_entry.id   AF-A0A9P6VJQ1-F1
#
_cell.length_a   1.000
_cell.length_b   1.000
_cell.length_c   1.000
_cell.angle_alpha   90.00
_cell.angle_beta   90.00
_cell.angle_gamma   90.00
#
_symmetry.space_group_name_H-M   'P 1'
#
loop_
_entity.id
_entity.type
_entity.pdbx_description
1 polymer ?
#
loop_
_entity_poly.entity_id
_entity_poly.type
_entity_poly.pdbx_seq_one_letter_code
_entity_poly.pdbx_strand_id
1 'polypeptide(L)'
;MSTAVPFPNGTPSSQLQAVAANLRQLYPHISQGRFNLKEVIQITAVCGLIPGLWYLNKWRESKSTSWTSSESSVNDGMTNGSAVKIQKNVNINDPKASSLPTTPAPLPLLVFIHGLGGSVAQFHPLLTSLVNLASCLAIDLPGCGLSSFEPKDWDAYTTDALAELLSIIIDDYRERDAGQGVVLIGHSMGCSLAAKIASKTSSDISVLSDHVVGLVAVCPKAEPPTEPQVATFRKLLWIPNLMFDTWRRWDRRGGIESPSVHRFVGGNADIETKKLQERFNSQSRTAVWRRMASGSLPVYENGVPKGGLPGREVWSGLEVPVFLVAGESDNITKPIEIEKIASFLGKSHPVQIAMDEESKPIPEAATPLDYTIELGSSKITSTQIAGLEEKDFVERNPSTNTIQDAHEDPSTPNEELSEVPPQPLKPKKVLKTTIIPAPASHALLYMPSQVRILAGLISDFLCSQVSPRLSLGWQLQFLSTAGKWDVKNLAKWQAVTPVSEPIAGIFRAMKTLREVDESHCPEVFVQNWGSQIKNIVDISHESPVYDPRGLEKGGIHYHKFPTVSKIPPTGEEVTTFIALVDRLREEQKLRAEKENLHQKLYLGVHCHYGFNRTGYFIVCYLIERCGYSVQGAVDEFAKRRPKGIKHAHFLDQLFVRYCVGLKRAPTL
;
A
#
# COMPACT_ATOMS: atom_id res chain seq x y z
N MET A 1 -88.78 12.14 -9.86
CA MET A 1 -88.04 12.64 -11.04
C MET A 1 -86.60 12.18 -10.91
N SER A 2 -86.28 11.11 -11.64
CA SER A 2 -84.95 10.54 -11.79
C SER A 2 -84.54 10.82 -13.24
N THR A 3 -83.39 11.43 -13.48
CA THR A 3 -82.72 11.35 -14.79
C THR A 3 -81.23 11.13 -14.56
N ALA A 4 -80.82 9.92 -14.92
CA ALA A 4 -79.45 9.46 -15.00
C ALA A 4 -78.77 9.98 -16.28
N VAL A 5 -77.46 10.17 -16.22
CA VAL A 5 -76.58 10.18 -17.40
C VAL A 5 -75.56 9.04 -17.20
N PRO A 6 -75.28 8.20 -18.21
CA PRO A 6 -74.74 6.87 -17.99
C PRO A 6 -73.20 6.85 -17.90
N PHE A 7 -72.68 5.94 -17.07
CA PHE A 7 -71.30 5.49 -17.16
C PHE A 7 -71.09 4.72 -18.47
N PRO A 8 -70.03 5.00 -19.26
CA PRO A 8 -69.67 4.15 -20.37
C PRO A 8 -69.11 2.84 -19.83
N ASN A 9 -69.88 1.77 -19.97
CA ASN A 9 -69.41 0.39 -19.88
C ASN A 9 -68.44 0.11 -21.04
N GLY A 10 -67.18 0.48 -20.87
CA GLY A 10 -66.09 -0.03 -21.68
C GLY A 10 -65.57 -1.32 -21.06
N THR A 11 -65.82 -2.46 -21.72
CA THR A 11 -65.07 -3.68 -21.44
C THR A 11 -63.57 -3.38 -21.56
N PRO A 12 -62.72 -3.76 -20.57
CA PRO A 12 -61.29 -3.57 -20.71
C PRO A 12 -60.82 -4.33 -21.96
N SER A 13 -59.97 -3.69 -22.78
CA SER A 13 -59.42 -4.35 -23.96
C SER A 13 -58.79 -5.69 -23.57
N SER A 14 -58.88 -6.69 -24.44
CA SER A 14 -58.31 -8.03 -24.21
C SER A 14 -56.82 -7.99 -23.81
N GLN A 15 -56.10 -6.94 -24.20
CA GLN A 15 -54.73 -6.66 -23.81
C GLN A 15 -54.59 -6.24 -22.33
N LEU A 16 -55.50 -5.45 -21.77
CA LEU A 16 -55.49 -5.07 -20.36
C LEU A 16 -55.82 -6.26 -19.44
N GLN A 17 -56.71 -7.16 -19.88
CA GLN A 17 -57.01 -8.39 -19.17
C GLN A 17 -55.83 -9.38 -19.20
N ALA A 18 -55.11 -9.47 -20.34
CA ALA A 18 -53.89 -10.27 -20.45
C ALA A 18 -52.75 -9.73 -19.57
N VAL A 19 -52.60 -8.41 -19.48
CA VAL A 19 -51.60 -7.76 -18.61
C VAL A 19 -51.94 -7.96 -17.13
N ALA A 20 -53.21 -7.86 -16.75
CA ALA A 20 -53.67 -8.13 -15.38
C ALA A 20 -53.51 -9.61 -14.98
N ALA A 21 -53.69 -10.54 -15.91
CA ALA A 21 -53.46 -11.97 -15.70
C ALA A 21 -51.96 -12.29 -15.50
N ASN A 22 -51.08 -11.68 -16.31
CA ASN A 22 -49.62 -11.80 -16.17
C ASN A 22 -49.11 -11.20 -14.85
N LEU A 23 -49.67 -10.08 -14.40
CA LEU A 23 -49.34 -9.47 -13.09
C LEU A 23 -49.80 -10.34 -11.92
N ARG A 24 -50.93 -11.04 -12.03
CA ARG A 24 -51.39 -12.02 -11.02
C ARG A 24 -50.53 -13.28 -10.97
N GLN A 25 -49.97 -13.73 -12.09
CA GLN A 25 -49.00 -14.83 -12.13
C GLN A 25 -47.63 -14.47 -11.52
N LEU A 26 -47.22 -13.20 -11.59
CA LEU A 26 -45.95 -12.70 -11.02
C LEU A 26 -46.03 -12.39 -9.51
N TYR A 27 -47.24 -12.20 -8.96
CA TYR A 27 -47.46 -11.86 -7.55
C TYR A 27 -46.84 -12.84 -6.53
N PRO A 28 -46.88 -14.19 -6.72
CA PRO A 28 -46.24 -15.13 -5.82
C PRO A 28 -44.70 -15.09 -5.85
N HIS A 29 -44.10 -14.61 -6.95
CA HIS A 29 -42.63 -14.48 -7.08
C HIS A 29 -42.11 -13.13 -6.53
N ILE A 30 -42.96 -12.10 -6.49
CA ILE A 30 -42.68 -10.79 -5.87
C ILE A 30 -42.51 -10.89 -4.34
N SER A 31 -43.20 -11.81 -3.67
CA SER A 31 -43.15 -11.96 -2.22
C SER A 31 -41.92 -12.74 -1.69
N GLN A 32 -41.11 -13.36 -2.56
CA GLN A 32 -39.98 -14.22 -2.17
C GLN A 32 -38.58 -13.69 -2.57
N GLY A 33 -38.49 -12.49 -3.16
CA GLY A 33 -37.23 -11.71 -3.20
C GLY A 33 -36.08 -12.26 -4.03
N ARG A 34 -36.32 -13.17 -4.99
CA ARG A 34 -35.30 -13.60 -5.97
C ARG A 34 -35.85 -13.45 -7.39
N PHE A 35 -35.35 -12.47 -8.13
CA PHE A 35 -35.66 -12.29 -9.56
C PHE A 35 -34.44 -12.55 -10.42
N ASN A 36 -34.62 -13.28 -11.52
CA ASN A 36 -33.60 -13.43 -12.56
C ASN A 36 -33.67 -12.23 -13.54
N LEU A 37 -32.56 -11.91 -14.21
CA LEU A 37 -32.39 -10.77 -15.12
C LEU A 37 -33.50 -10.69 -16.19
N LYS A 38 -34.02 -11.84 -16.66
CA LYS A 38 -35.13 -11.89 -17.63
C LYS A 38 -36.46 -11.38 -17.05
N GLU A 39 -36.74 -11.66 -15.78
CA GLU A 39 -37.99 -11.27 -15.11
C GLU A 39 -37.96 -9.77 -14.76
N VAL A 40 -36.78 -9.25 -14.40
CA VAL A 40 -36.56 -7.80 -14.20
C VAL A 40 -36.75 -7.03 -15.51
N ILE A 41 -36.27 -7.57 -16.64
CA ILE A 41 -36.48 -6.97 -17.97
C ILE A 41 -37.98 -6.95 -18.35
N GLN A 42 -38.71 -8.04 -18.08
CA GLN A 42 -40.15 -8.11 -18.36
C GLN A 42 -40.97 -7.15 -17.50
N ILE A 43 -40.70 -7.06 -16.19
CA ILE A 43 -41.38 -6.12 -15.29
C ILE A 43 -41.09 -4.68 -15.72
N THR A 44 -39.86 -4.38 -16.11
CA THR A 44 -39.45 -3.03 -16.54
C THR A 44 -40.10 -2.64 -17.88
N ALA A 45 -40.27 -3.58 -18.80
CA ALA A 45 -40.96 -3.34 -20.07
C ALA A 45 -42.45 -3.02 -19.85
N VAL A 46 -43.12 -3.74 -18.95
CA VAL A 46 -44.54 -3.51 -18.61
C VAL A 46 -44.73 -2.17 -17.89
N CYS A 47 -43.81 -1.81 -16.97
CA CYS A 47 -43.86 -0.53 -16.26
C CYS A 47 -43.45 0.68 -17.10
N GLY A 48 -42.76 0.50 -18.24
CA GLY A 48 -42.40 1.57 -19.18
C GLY A 48 -43.50 1.90 -20.21
N LEU A 49 -44.36 0.93 -20.54
CA LEU A 49 -45.43 1.10 -21.52
C LEU A 49 -46.57 2.00 -21.02
N ILE A 50 -46.89 1.94 -19.72
CA ILE A 50 -48.02 2.69 -19.13
C ILE A 50 -47.74 4.22 -19.08
N PRO A 51 -46.57 4.70 -18.63
CA PRO A 51 -46.24 6.12 -18.69
C PRO A 51 -46.01 6.63 -20.12
N GLY A 52 -45.47 5.78 -21.00
CA GLY A 52 -45.24 6.11 -22.42
C GLY A 52 -46.54 6.36 -23.18
N LEU A 53 -47.55 5.51 -22.99
CA LEU A 53 -48.89 5.69 -23.58
C LEU A 53 -49.63 6.91 -23.01
N TRP A 54 -49.46 7.19 -21.71
CA TRP A 54 -50.00 8.40 -21.08
C TRP A 54 -49.34 9.68 -21.63
N TYR A 55 -48.02 9.67 -21.82
CA TYR A 55 -47.26 10.80 -22.36
C TYR A 55 -47.58 11.06 -23.84
N LEU A 56 -47.75 10.00 -24.65
CA LEU A 56 -48.16 10.11 -26.05
C LEU A 56 -49.59 10.65 -26.22
N ASN A 57 -50.52 10.28 -25.35
CA ASN A 57 -51.87 10.85 -25.35
C ASN A 57 -51.86 12.33 -24.94
N LYS A 58 -51.05 12.71 -23.94
CA LYS A 58 -50.95 14.11 -23.49
C LYS A 58 -50.21 15.02 -24.48
N TRP A 59 -49.22 14.49 -25.19
CA TRP A 59 -48.49 15.19 -26.25
C TRP A 59 -49.36 15.45 -27.49
N ARG A 60 -50.36 14.59 -27.74
CA ARG A 60 -51.33 14.78 -28.82
C ARG A 60 -52.34 15.90 -28.53
N GLU A 61 -52.63 16.16 -27.25
CA GLU A 61 -53.46 17.28 -26.79
C GLU A 61 -52.72 18.63 -26.80
N SER A 62 -51.39 18.65 -26.63
CA SER A 62 -50.60 19.89 -26.52
C SER A 62 -50.22 20.54 -27.86
N LYS A 63 -50.67 20.02 -29.01
CA LYS A 63 -50.34 20.57 -30.35
C LYS A 63 -51.32 21.65 -30.85
N SER A 64 -52.31 22.06 -30.05
CA SER A 64 -53.30 23.07 -30.44
C SER A 64 -53.12 24.43 -29.75
N THR A 65 -51.91 24.98 -29.65
CA THR A 65 -51.74 26.44 -29.43
C THR A 65 -50.31 26.89 -29.76
N SER A 66 -50.16 27.71 -30.81
CA SER A 66 -48.94 28.45 -31.16
C SER A 66 -48.94 29.82 -30.47
N TRP A 67 -47.78 30.40 -30.14
CA TRP A 67 -47.44 31.84 -30.27
C TRP A 67 -45.92 32.06 -30.09
N THR A 68 -45.42 33.15 -30.65
CA THR A 68 -44.04 33.45 -31.14
C THR A 68 -43.28 34.55 -30.38
N SER A 69 -41.98 34.69 -30.73
CA SER A 69 -41.06 35.86 -30.63
C SER A 69 -40.33 36.08 -29.28
N SER A 70 -39.11 36.61 -29.16
CA SER A 70 -38.17 37.32 -30.06
C SER A 70 -36.72 37.30 -29.50
N GLU A 71 -35.74 37.62 -30.36
CA GLU A 71 -34.29 37.71 -30.13
C GLU A 71 -33.82 38.97 -29.35
N SER A 72 -32.62 38.92 -28.75
CA SER A 72 -31.61 39.99 -28.87
C SER A 72 -30.20 39.50 -28.53
N SER A 73 -29.24 39.97 -29.32
CA SER A 73 -27.81 39.63 -29.40
C SER A 73 -26.92 40.69 -28.73
N VAL A 74 -25.74 40.31 -28.18
CA VAL A 74 -24.47 41.08 -28.30
C VAL A 74 -23.25 40.12 -28.21
N ASN A 75 -22.33 40.26 -29.15
CA ASN A 75 -21.01 39.59 -29.27
C ASN A 75 -19.94 40.23 -28.37
N ASP A 76 -18.94 39.45 -27.94
CA ASP A 76 -17.53 39.77 -28.26
C ASP A 76 -16.53 38.65 -27.94
N GLY A 77 -15.51 38.51 -28.79
CA GLY A 77 -14.15 38.16 -28.38
C GLY A 77 -13.73 36.68 -28.40
N MET A 78 -13.27 36.21 -29.57
CA MET A 78 -12.68 34.90 -29.82
C MET A 78 -11.21 34.83 -29.39
N THR A 79 -10.84 33.94 -28.46
CA THR A 79 -9.51 33.30 -28.41
C THR A 79 -9.67 31.84 -28.00
N ASN A 80 -9.40 30.95 -28.95
CA ASN A 80 -9.47 29.50 -28.85
C ASN A 80 -8.40 28.92 -27.91
N GLY A 81 -8.83 27.97 -27.09
CA GLY A 81 -7.98 27.18 -26.20
C GLY A 81 -8.78 26.69 -25.00
N SER A 82 -9.67 25.71 -25.22
CA SER A 82 -10.44 25.07 -24.16
C SER A 82 -9.51 24.24 -23.25
N ALA A 83 -8.75 24.92 -22.39
CA ALA A 83 -7.96 24.27 -21.36
C ALA A 83 -8.89 23.50 -20.43
N VAL A 84 -8.77 22.17 -20.45
CA VAL A 84 -9.46 21.28 -19.51
C VAL A 84 -9.03 21.67 -18.09
N LYS A 85 -9.91 22.35 -17.34
CA LYS A 85 -9.66 22.69 -15.93
C LYS A 85 -9.81 21.44 -15.06
N ILE A 86 -8.74 20.63 -14.97
CA ILE A 86 -8.57 19.64 -13.90
C ILE A 86 -8.31 20.42 -12.62
N GLN A 87 -9.35 20.54 -11.79
CA GLN A 87 -9.37 21.65 -10.84
C GLN A 87 -8.63 21.38 -9.53
N LYS A 88 -8.30 20.14 -9.13
CA LYS A 88 -7.46 19.85 -7.94
C LYS A 88 -6.75 18.49 -8.01
N ASN A 89 -5.47 18.48 -8.35
CA ASN A 89 -4.58 17.36 -8.03
C ASN A 89 -4.17 17.45 -6.56
N VAL A 90 -4.10 16.32 -5.87
CA VAL A 90 -3.55 16.29 -4.50
C VAL A 90 -2.05 16.05 -4.63
N ASN A 91 -1.28 17.14 -4.58
CA ASN A 91 0.17 17.08 -4.46
C ASN A 91 0.54 17.15 -2.98
N ILE A 92 1.19 16.09 -2.48
CA ILE A 92 1.71 16.02 -1.13
C ILE A 92 3.22 15.93 -1.24
N ASN A 93 3.89 17.07 -1.04
CA ASN A 93 5.34 17.11 -0.99
C ASN A 93 5.84 16.30 0.21
N ASP A 94 6.88 15.49 0.01
CA ASP A 94 7.56 14.86 1.15
C ASP A 94 8.19 15.97 2.00
N PRO A 95 7.82 16.09 3.30
CA PRO A 95 8.36 17.12 4.19
C PRO A 95 9.88 17.05 4.35
N LYS A 96 10.52 15.94 3.95
CA LYS A 96 11.97 15.73 4.01
C LYS A 96 12.68 15.90 2.65
N ALA A 97 11.96 16.07 1.55
CA ALA A 97 12.51 16.04 0.19
C ALA A 97 13.72 16.97 0.00
N SER A 98 13.65 18.20 0.51
CA SER A 98 14.71 19.20 0.39
C SER A 98 16.00 18.87 1.14
N SER A 99 15.94 17.90 2.07
CA SER A 99 17.06 17.50 2.93
C SER A 99 17.67 16.16 2.50
N LEU A 100 17.19 15.55 1.42
CA LEU A 100 17.67 14.28 0.90
C LEU A 100 18.56 14.49 -0.35
N PRO A 101 19.47 13.56 -0.67
CA PRO A 101 20.33 13.66 -1.84
C PRO A 101 19.54 13.67 -3.15
N THR A 102 19.87 14.61 -4.04
CA THR A 102 19.24 14.77 -5.37
C THR A 102 20.13 14.33 -6.52
N THR A 103 21.34 13.85 -6.26
CA THR A 103 22.27 13.33 -7.27
C THR A 103 22.25 11.80 -7.27
N PRO A 104 22.12 11.10 -8.41
CA PRO A 104 22.00 11.62 -9.78
C PRO A 104 20.63 12.20 -10.13
N ALA A 105 19.57 11.87 -9.39
CA ALA A 105 18.23 12.45 -9.53
C ALA A 105 17.52 12.54 -8.16
N PRO A 106 16.49 13.39 -7.98
CA PRO A 106 15.61 13.40 -6.80
C PRO A 106 14.81 12.12 -6.66
N LEU A 107 14.30 11.81 -5.47
CA LEU A 107 13.44 10.64 -5.23
C LEU A 107 12.28 10.56 -6.24
N PRO A 108 11.89 9.36 -6.71
CA PRO A 108 10.80 9.22 -7.67
C PRO A 108 9.47 9.78 -7.14
N LEU A 109 8.70 10.41 -8.02
CA LEU A 109 7.34 10.86 -7.73
C LEU A 109 6.40 9.64 -7.69
N LEU A 110 5.66 9.45 -6.58
CA LEU A 110 4.67 8.39 -6.46
C LEU A 110 3.32 8.87 -6.99
N VAL A 111 2.83 8.30 -8.09
CA VAL A 111 1.61 8.73 -8.76
C VAL A 111 0.48 7.73 -8.53
N PHE A 112 -0.67 8.20 -8.02
CA PHE A 112 -1.81 7.36 -7.68
C PHE A 112 -2.96 7.56 -8.68
N ILE A 113 -3.38 6.47 -9.33
CA ILE A 113 -4.37 6.47 -10.40
C ILE A 113 -5.55 5.57 -10.02
N HIS A 114 -6.73 6.17 -9.84
CA HIS A 114 -7.92 5.46 -9.39
C HIS A 114 -8.65 4.72 -10.53
N GLY A 115 -9.47 3.74 -10.16
CA GLY A 115 -10.25 2.94 -11.10
C GLY A 115 -11.58 3.57 -11.54
N LEU A 116 -12.35 2.79 -12.30
CA LEU A 116 -13.66 3.16 -12.83
C LEU A 116 -14.64 3.54 -11.70
N GLY A 117 -15.20 4.75 -11.77
CA GLY A 117 -16.15 5.25 -10.76
C GLY A 117 -15.52 5.59 -9.41
N GLY A 118 -14.18 5.54 -9.33
CA GLY A 118 -13.41 5.88 -8.14
C GLY A 118 -13.06 7.36 -8.04
N SER A 119 -12.22 7.66 -7.05
CA SER A 119 -11.59 8.97 -6.83
C SER A 119 -10.33 8.83 -5.98
N VAL A 120 -9.53 9.90 -5.90
CA VAL A 120 -8.35 9.99 -5.04
C VAL A 120 -8.67 9.68 -3.57
N ALA A 121 -9.89 9.96 -3.11
CA ALA A 121 -10.30 9.69 -1.73
C ALA A 121 -10.16 8.22 -1.32
N GLN A 122 -10.20 7.29 -2.27
CA GLN A 122 -10.00 5.86 -2.01
C GLN A 122 -8.56 5.54 -1.59
N PHE A 123 -7.58 6.32 -2.07
CA PHE A 123 -6.18 6.16 -1.69
C PHE A 123 -5.81 6.83 -0.37
N HIS A 124 -6.72 7.60 0.26
CA HIS A 124 -6.39 8.38 1.45
C HIS A 124 -5.69 7.57 2.56
N PRO A 125 -6.16 6.36 2.94
CA PRO A 125 -5.50 5.58 3.99
C PRO A 125 -4.14 4.98 3.55
N LEU A 126 -3.90 4.82 2.25
CA LEU A 126 -2.62 4.37 1.71
C LEU A 126 -1.62 5.52 1.59
N LEU A 127 -2.09 6.70 1.15
CA LEU A 127 -1.31 7.92 1.03
C LEU A 127 -0.70 8.32 2.37
N THR A 128 -1.46 8.24 3.47
CA THR A 128 -0.95 8.61 4.81
C THR A 128 0.27 7.80 5.24
N SER A 129 0.44 6.57 4.74
CA SER A 129 1.66 5.77 4.94
C SER A 129 2.76 6.17 3.94
N LEU A 130 2.44 6.22 2.64
CA LEU A 130 3.45 6.35 1.58
C LEU A 130 4.03 7.76 1.40
N VAL A 131 3.34 8.82 1.84
CA VAL A 131 3.86 10.21 1.80
C VAL A 131 5.14 10.41 2.62
N ASN A 132 5.46 9.46 3.50
CA ASN A 132 6.71 9.47 4.26
C ASN A 132 7.88 8.89 3.45
N LEU A 133 7.65 8.28 2.29
CA LEU A 133 8.70 7.65 1.48
C LEU A 133 9.21 8.58 0.38
N ALA A 134 8.29 9.32 -0.26
CA ALA A 134 8.57 10.29 -1.31
C ALA A 134 7.34 11.18 -1.54
N SER A 135 7.49 12.22 -2.37
CA SER A 135 6.38 13.06 -2.79
C SER A 135 5.32 12.25 -3.53
N CYS A 136 4.05 12.53 -3.26
CA CYS A 136 2.90 11.82 -3.80
C CYS A 136 2.03 12.75 -4.64
N LEU A 137 1.67 12.31 -5.85
CA LEU A 137 0.71 12.95 -6.72
C LEU A 137 -0.50 12.03 -6.91
N ALA A 138 -1.68 12.43 -6.44
CA ALA A 138 -2.91 11.69 -6.68
C ALA A 138 -3.86 12.51 -7.58
N ILE A 139 -4.37 11.86 -8.64
CA ILE A 139 -5.08 12.54 -9.74
C ILE A 139 -6.53 12.04 -9.79
N ASP A 140 -7.49 12.96 -9.73
CA ASP A 140 -8.90 12.69 -10.02
C ASP A 140 -9.13 12.81 -11.54
N LEU A 141 -9.59 11.74 -12.18
CA LEU A 141 -9.94 11.73 -13.61
C LEU A 141 -11.12 12.70 -13.91
N PRO A 142 -11.31 13.15 -15.16
CA PRO A 142 -12.38 14.09 -15.52
C PRO A 142 -13.75 13.67 -15.00
N GLY A 143 -14.41 14.52 -14.21
CA GLY A 143 -15.71 14.26 -13.59
C GLY A 143 -15.72 13.30 -12.39
N CYS A 144 -14.57 12.75 -11.99
CA CYS A 144 -14.39 11.98 -10.76
C CYS A 144 -13.96 12.88 -9.60
N GLY A 145 -14.28 12.47 -8.37
CA GLY A 145 -13.89 13.17 -7.14
C GLY A 145 -14.19 14.67 -7.19
N LEU A 146 -13.14 15.48 -7.11
CA LEU A 146 -13.21 16.95 -7.18
C LEU A 146 -12.97 17.52 -8.58
N SER A 147 -12.60 16.70 -9.57
CA SER A 147 -12.38 17.15 -10.94
C SER A 147 -13.70 17.56 -11.61
N SER A 148 -13.63 18.64 -12.40
CA SER A 148 -14.76 19.13 -13.16
C SER A 148 -15.19 18.08 -14.20
N PHE A 149 -16.49 18.03 -14.51
CA PHE A 149 -17.00 17.11 -15.54
C PHE A 149 -16.96 17.77 -16.92
N GLU A 150 -15.74 18.06 -17.38
CA GLU A 150 -15.44 18.57 -18.71
C GLU A 150 -14.10 17.97 -19.19
N PRO A 151 -13.92 17.69 -20.49
CA PRO A 151 -14.95 17.79 -21.55
C PRO A 151 -16.03 16.71 -21.40
N LYS A 152 -17.21 16.91 -22.02
CA LYS A 152 -18.32 15.93 -21.99
C LYS A 152 -18.34 14.97 -23.17
N ASP A 153 -17.42 15.11 -24.12
CA ASP A 153 -17.30 14.22 -25.27
C ASP A 153 -16.91 12.81 -24.84
N TRP A 154 -17.43 11.79 -25.52
CA TRP A 154 -17.17 10.40 -25.13
C TRP A 154 -15.74 9.97 -25.41
N ASP A 155 -15.14 10.49 -26.48
CA ASP A 155 -13.79 10.14 -26.91
C ASP A 155 -12.72 10.59 -25.90
N ALA A 156 -12.99 11.66 -25.15
CA ALA A 156 -12.13 12.14 -24.07
C ALA A 156 -12.05 11.19 -22.86
N TYR A 157 -12.89 10.16 -22.82
CA TYR A 157 -12.91 9.13 -21.76
C TYR A 157 -12.41 7.77 -22.23
N THR A 158 -11.87 7.69 -23.44
CA THR A 158 -11.14 6.51 -23.90
C THR A 158 -9.92 6.28 -23.02
N THR A 159 -9.50 5.02 -22.89
CA THR A 159 -8.30 4.70 -22.11
C THR A 159 -7.04 5.34 -22.68
N ASP A 160 -6.98 5.57 -23.99
CA ASP A 160 -5.90 6.31 -24.67
C ASP A 160 -5.90 7.78 -24.24
N ALA A 161 -7.03 8.49 -24.42
CA ALA A 161 -7.13 9.91 -24.04
C ALA A 161 -6.88 10.14 -22.53
N LEU A 162 -7.36 9.24 -21.67
CA LEU A 162 -7.10 9.34 -20.23
C LEU A 162 -5.64 9.07 -19.88
N ALA A 163 -4.96 8.13 -20.57
CA ALA A 163 -3.54 7.86 -20.35
C ALA A 163 -2.64 8.98 -20.88
N GLU A 164 -2.99 9.58 -22.01
CA GLU A 164 -2.34 10.78 -22.55
C GLU A 164 -2.50 11.96 -21.58
N LEU A 165 -3.72 12.22 -21.11
CA LEU A 165 -4.00 13.27 -20.13
C LEU A 165 -3.19 13.08 -18.85
N LEU A 166 -3.19 11.87 -18.29
CA LEU A 166 -2.37 11.54 -17.13
C LEU A 166 -0.89 11.78 -17.41
N SER A 167 -0.41 11.46 -18.60
CA SER A 167 0.99 11.62 -18.94
C SER A 167 1.42 13.08 -18.99
N ILE A 168 0.58 13.95 -19.56
CA ILE A 168 0.80 15.41 -19.56
C ILE A 168 0.84 15.94 -18.13
N ILE A 169 -0.11 15.54 -17.28
CA ILE A 169 -0.16 16.00 -15.88
C ILE A 169 1.08 15.54 -15.12
N ILE A 170 1.47 14.27 -15.25
CA ILE A 170 2.63 13.72 -14.54
C ILE A 170 3.92 14.40 -15.03
N ASP A 171 4.02 14.66 -16.34
CA ASP A 171 5.12 15.41 -16.94
C ASP A 171 5.21 16.82 -16.34
N ASP A 172 4.10 17.55 -16.22
CA ASP A 172 4.05 18.90 -15.62
C ASP A 172 4.46 18.93 -14.14
N TYR A 173 4.19 17.87 -13.38
CA TYR A 173 4.45 17.82 -11.95
C TYR A 173 5.83 17.26 -11.56
N ARG A 174 6.45 16.42 -12.40
CA ARG A 174 7.78 15.90 -12.10
C ARG A 174 8.84 16.99 -12.27
N GLU A 175 9.92 16.91 -11.50
CA GLU A 175 11.10 17.75 -11.68
C GLU A 175 11.89 17.31 -12.93
N ARG A 176 11.41 17.71 -14.12
CA ARG A 176 11.95 17.28 -15.43
C ARG A 176 13.44 17.57 -15.57
N ASP A 177 13.86 18.79 -15.22
CA ASP A 177 15.24 19.26 -15.35
C ASP A 177 16.19 18.51 -14.41
N ALA A 178 15.67 17.99 -13.29
CA ALA A 178 16.41 17.18 -12.33
C ALA A 178 16.37 15.68 -12.64
N GLY A 179 15.71 15.27 -13.74
CA GLY A 179 15.61 13.87 -14.16
C GLY A 179 14.79 12.99 -13.21
N GLN A 180 13.81 13.56 -12.49
CA GLN A 180 13.02 12.82 -11.51
C GLN A 180 12.23 11.68 -12.16
N GLY A 181 12.45 10.45 -11.67
CA GLY A 181 11.68 9.28 -12.11
C GLY A 181 10.26 9.25 -11.54
N VAL A 182 9.42 8.35 -12.07
CA VAL A 182 8.02 8.21 -11.68
C VAL A 182 7.70 6.76 -11.33
N VAL A 183 7.00 6.54 -10.22
CA VAL A 183 6.39 5.25 -9.89
C VAL A 183 4.89 5.37 -10.04
N LEU A 184 4.29 4.52 -10.87
CA LEU A 184 2.83 4.51 -11.07
C LEU A 184 2.18 3.50 -10.12
N ILE A 185 1.17 3.93 -9.37
CA ILE A 185 0.40 3.12 -8.43
C ILE A 185 -1.07 3.15 -8.87
N GLY A 186 -1.49 2.11 -9.57
CA GLY A 186 -2.85 1.98 -10.09
C GLY A 186 -3.74 1.11 -9.20
N HIS A 187 -5.04 1.42 -9.18
CA HIS A 187 -6.07 0.52 -8.65
C HIS A 187 -7.10 0.16 -9.73
N SER A 188 -7.43 -1.12 -9.88
CA SER A 188 -8.47 -1.59 -10.81
C SER A 188 -8.20 -1.10 -12.24
N MET A 189 -9.14 -0.38 -12.86
CA MET A 189 -8.94 0.27 -14.17
C MET A 189 -7.74 1.24 -14.18
N GLY A 190 -7.36 1.82 -13.04
CA GLY A 190 -6.17 2.67 -12.93
C GLY A 190 -4.87 1.89 -13.19
N CYS A 191 -4.82 0.59 -12.88
CA CYS A 191 -3.71 -0.29 -13.26
C CYS A 191 -3.55 -0.37 -14.78
N SER A 192 -4.67 -0.42 -15.49
CA SER A 192 -4.69 -0.46 -16.95
C SER A 192 -4.14 0.82 -17.56
N LEU A 193 -4.55 1.99 -17.04
CA LEU A 193 -4.00 3.28 -17.49
C LEU A 193 -2.49 3.36 -17.17
N ALA A 194 -2.09 2.98 -15.96
CA ALA A 194 -0.70 2.97 -15.55
C ALA A 194 0.18 2.04 -16.41
N ALA A 195 -0.33 0.85 -16.76
CA ALA A 195 0.38 -0.08 -17.65
C ALA A 195 0.55 0.48 -19.06
N LYS A 196 -0.45 1.17 -19.62
CA LYS A 196 -0.34 1.83 -20.92
C LYS A 196 0.72 2.94 -20.92
N ILE A 197 0.80 3.73 -19.84
CA ILE A 197 1.80 4.79 -19.69
C ILE A 197 3.22 4.21 -19.55
N ALA A 198 3.37 3.11 -18.79
CA ALA A 198 4.67 2.50 -18.51
C ALA A 198 5.23 1.63 -19.64
N SER A 199 4.37 1.16 -20.55
CA SER A 199 4.75 0.16 -21.56
C SER A 199 5.38 0.78 -22.80
N LYS A 200 6.46 0.16 -23.30
CA LYS A 200 7.16 0.59 -24.53
C LYS A 200 6.40 0.29 -25.81
N THR A 201 5.39 -0.59 -25.76
CA THR A 201 4.57 -0.93 -26.93
C THR A 201 3.48 0.09 -27.22
N SER A 202 3.24 1.05 -26.32
CA SER A 202 2.26 2.13 -26.53
C SER A 202 2.94 3.32 -27.22
N SER A 203 2.88 3.39 -28.54
CA SER A 203 3.62 4.34 -29.40
C SER A 203 3.37 5.82 -29.08
N ASP A 204 2.17 6.16 -28.60
CA ASP A 204 1.69 7.54 -28.53
C ASP A 204 1.99 8.23 -27.19
N ILE A 205 2.44 7.48 -26.18
CA ILE A 205 2.66 7.96 -24.79
C ILE A 205 4.16 7.85 -24.39
N SER A 206 5.03 7.72 -25.39
CA SER A 206 6.41 7.25 -25.23
C SER A 206 7.30 8.12 -24.33
N VAL A 207 7.08 9.44 -24.30
CA VAL A 207 7.96 10.38 -23.57
C VAL A 207 7.97 10.12 -22.06
N LEU A 208 6.80 9.90 -21.44
CA LEU A 208 6.76 9.63 -20.01
C LEU A 208 7.25 8.21 -19.67
N SER A 209 7.05 7.25 -20.58
CA SER A 209 7.46 5.85 -20.37
C SER A 209 8.96 5.68 -20.09
N ASP A 210 9.81 6.59 -20.58
CA ASP A 210 11.26 6.60 -20.32
C ASP A 210 11.62 7.03 -18.90
N HIS A 211 10.72 7.74 -18.23
CA HIS A 211 10.89 8.22 -16.86
C HIS A 211 10.15 7.36 -15.83
N VAL A 212 9.35 6.38 -16.27
CA VAL A 212 8.73 5.42 -15.34
C VAL A 212 9.80 4.46 -14.84
N VAL A 213 9.96 4.38 -13.52
CA VAL A 213 10.95 3.51 -12.85
C VAL A 213 10.32 2.35 -12.08
N GLY A 214 8.98 2.27 -12.04
CA GLY A 214 8.28 1.15 -11.42
C GLY A 214 6.76 1.25 -11.57
N LEU A 215 6.08 0.10 -11.49
CA LEU A 215 4.63 -0.03 -11.54
C LEU A 215 4.12 -0.89 -10.38
N VAL A 216 3.15 -0.37 -9.62
CA VAL A 216 2.37 -1.10 -8.63
C VAL A 216 0.93 -1.20 -9.13
N ALA A 217 0.44 -2.41 -9.33
CA ALA A 217 -0.90 -2.67 -9.82
C ALA A 217 -1.74 -3.38 -8.74
N VAL A 218 -2.67 -2.64 -8.15
CA VAL A 218 -3.58 -3.12 -7.10
C VAL A 218 -4.90 -3.56 -7.72
N CYS A 219 -5.26 -4.84 -7.55
CA CYS A 219 -6.44 -5.45 -8.16
C CYS A 219 -6.52 -5.24 -9.69
N PRO A 220 -5.48 -5.59 -10.47
CA PRO A 220 -5.44 -5.33 -11.90
C PRO A 220 -6.38 -6.26 -12.69
N LYS A 221 -6.71 -5.85 -13.92
CA LYS A 221 -7.36 -6.70 -14.91
C LYS A 221 -6.36 -7.01 -16.04
N ALA A 222 -6.24 -8.28 -16.40
CA ALA A 222 -5.24 -8.78 -17.33
C ALA A 222 -5.61 -8.50 -18.80
N GLU A 223 -6.89 -8.68 -19.12
CA GLU A 223 -7.37 -8.68 -20.49
C GLU A 223 -8.62 -7.79 -20.65
N PRO A 224 -8.81 -7.18 -21.83
CA PRO A 224 -10.05 -6.51 -22.14
C PRO A 224 -11.23 -7.50 -22.19
N PRO A 225 -12.48 -7.01 -22.04
CA PRO A 225 -13.67 -7.86 -22.20
C PRO A 225 -13.74 -8.48 -23.60
N THR A 226 -14.21 -9.71 -23.70
CA THR A 226 -14.32 -10.44 -24.99
C THR A 226 -15.33 -9.79 -25.94
N GLU A 227 -15.26 -10.07 -27.23
CA GLU A 227 -16.17 -9.49 -28.24
C GLU A 227 -17.68 -9.66 -27.89
N PRO A 228 -18.17 -10.83 -27.43
CA PRO A 228 -19.56 -10.98 -26.98
C PRO A 228 -19.90 -10.15 -25.72
N GLN A 229 -18.94 -10.03 -24.79
CA GLN A 229 -19.10 -9.21 -23.60
C GLN A 229 -19.16 -7.72 -23.98
N VAL A 230 -18.31 -7.27 -24.89
CA VAL A 230 -18.32 -5.89 -25.43
C VAL A 230 -19.65 -5.58 -26.08
N ALA A 231 -20.17 -6.46 -26.94
CA ALA A 231 -21.48 -6.25 -27.58
C ALA A 231 -22.61 -6.10 -26.55
N THR A 232 -22.57 -6.90 -25.48
CA THR A 232 -23.54 -6.83 -24.38
C THR A 232 -23.39 -5.54 -23.57
N PHE A 233 -22.16 -5.16 -23.21
CA PHE A 233 -21.90 -3.93 -22.47
C PHE A 233 -22.25 -2.68 -23.27
N ARG A 234 -21.95 -2.65 -24.57
CA ARG A 234 -22.37 -1.55 -25.45
C ARG A 234 -23.89 -1.42 -25.44
N LYS A 235 -24.66 -2.51 -25.61
CA LYS A 235 -26.13 -2.47 -25.51
C LYS A 235 -26.62 -1.93 -24.16
N LEU A 236 -26.00 -2.35 -23.05
CA LEU A 236 -26.32 -1.84 -21.71
C LEU A 236 -26.03 -0.33 -21.58
N LEU A 237 -24.91 0.12 -22.15
CA LEU A 237 -24.50 1.52 -22.16
C LEU A 237 -25.33 2.41 -23.10
N TRP A 238 -26.27 1.88 -23.88
CA TRP A 238 -27.26 2.66 -24.63
C TRP A 238 -28.50 3.04 -23.81
N ILE A 239 -28.70 2.41 -22.64
CA ILE A 239 -29.85 2.69 -21.77
C ILE A 239 -29.85 4.18 -21.36
N PRO A 240 -30.98 4.92 -21.44
CA PRO A 240 -31.03 6.32 -21.02
C PRO A 240 -30.60 6.55 -19.56
N ASN A 241 -29.96 7.69 -19.26
CA ASN A 241 -29.43 7.99 -17.92
C ASN A 241 -30.49 7.81 -16.82
N LEU A 242 -31.73 8.26 -17.04
CA LEU A 242 -32.82 8.16 -16.06
C LEU A 242 -33.09 6.70 -15.64
N MET A 243 -33.09 5.77 -16.61
CA MET A 243 -33.30 4.34 -16.35
C MET A 243 -32.07 3.70 -15.70
N PHE A 244 -30.87 4.12 -16.07
CA PHE A 244 -29.66 3.64 -15.42
C PHE A 244 -29.59 4.10 -13.96
N ASP A 245 -30.01 5.34 -13.68
CA ASP A 245 -30.05 5.91 -12.34
C ASP A 245 -31.14 5.28 -11.46
N THR A 246 -32.30 4.87 -12.02
CA THR A 246 -33.27 4.07 -11.26
C THR A 246 -32.69 2.71 -10.89
N TRP A 247 -32.01 2.04 -11.82
CA TRP A 247 -31.35 0.77 -11.55
C TRP A 247 -30.24 0.90 -10.51
N ARG A 248 -29.35 1.91 -10.62
CA ARG A 248 -28.30 2.16 -9.60
C ARG A 248 -28.89 2.47 -8.22
N ARG A 249 -30.01 3.21 -8.15
CA ARG A 249 -30.72 3.45 -6.89
C ARG A 249 -31.28 2.16 -6.30
N TRP A 250 -31.77 1.26 -7.14
CA TRP A 250 -32.23 -0.06 -6.72
C TRP A 250 -31.07 -0.94 -6.23
N ASP A 251 -29.93 -0.99 -6.95
CA ASP A 251 -28.72 -1.76 -6.58
C ASP A 251 -28.10 -1.30 -5.24
N ARG A 252 -28.34 -0.03 -4.86
CA ARG A 252 -27.90 0.57 -3.59
C ARG A 252 -28.89 0.37 -2.43
N ARG A 253 -30.05 -0.28 -2.64
CA ARG A 253 -30.98 -0.58 -1.54
C ARG A 253 -30.32 -1.51 -0.52
N GLY A 254 -30.46 -1.17 0.76
CA GLY A 254 -29.79 -1.87 1.87
C GLY A 254 -28.58 -1.12 2.45
N GLY A 255 -28.21 0.04 1.88
CA GLY A 255 -27.12 0.88 2.38
C GLY A 255 -25.79 0.13 2.41
N ILE A 256 -25.18 0.05 3.60
CA ILE A 256 -23.94 -0.71 3.85
C ILE A 256 -24.07 -2.21 3.58
N GLU A 257 -25.28 -2.78 3.61
CA GLU A 257 -25.56 -4.19 3.27
C GLU A 257 -26.13 -4.36 1.86
N SER A 258 -26.05 -3.32 1.02
CA SER A 258 -26.56 -3.40 -0.35
C SER A 258 -25.72 -4.32 -1.24
N PRO A 259 -26.32 -4.93 -2.28
CA PRO A 259 -25.57 -5.67 -3.30
C PRO A 259 -24.44 -4.86 -3.92
N SER A 260 -24.64 -3.55 -4.12
CA SER A 260 -23.62 -2.64 -4.64
C SER A 260 -22.38 -2.52 -3.74
N VAL A 261 -22.53 -2.69 -2.43
CA VAL A 261 -21.42 -2.64 -1.46
C VAL A 261 -20.75 -4.00 -1.38
N HIS A 262 -21.53 -5.06 -1.14
CA HIS A 262 -21.00 -6.43 -1.02
C HIS A 262 -20.20 -6.89 -2.24
N ARG A 263 -20.55 -6.41 -3.44
CA ARG A 263 -19.80 -6.70 -4.67
C ARG A 263 -18.33 -6.29 -4.59
N PHE A 264 -18.01 -5.21 -3.87
CA PHE A 264 -16.65 -4.69 -3.75
C PHE A 264 -15.94 -5.17 -2.49
N VAL A 265 -16.64 -5.17 -1.36
CA VAL A 265 -16.02 -5.40 -0.04
C VAL A 265 -16.24 -6.82 0.50
N GLY A 266 -17.24 -7.55 -0.01
CA GLY A 266 -17.70 -8.82 0.55
C GLY A 266 -18.68 -8.66 1.72
N GLY A 267 -19.55 -9.64 1.94
CA GLY A 267 -20.56 -9.59 3.00
C GLY A 267 -19.97 -9.55 4.42
N ASN A 268 -18.79 -10.12 4.61
CA ASN A 268 -18.11 -10.23 5.90
C ASN A 268 -17.16 -9.04 6.21
N ALA A 269 -17.14 -8.00 5.38
CA ALA A 269 -16.33 -6.82 5.64
C ALA A 269 -16.77 -6.07 6.90
N ASP A 270 -15.82 -5.37 7.52
CA ASP A 270 -16.12 -4.50 8.67
C ASP A 270 -17.02 -3.33 8.28
N ILE A 271 -17.71 -2.77 9.27
CA ILE A 271 -18.72 -1.73 9.09
C ILE A 271 -18.11 -0.45 8.49
N GLU A 272 -16.89 -0.08 8.87
CA GLU A 272 -16.24 1.14 8.38
C GLU A 272 -15.88 1.01 6.90
N THR A 273 -15.35 -0.14 6.49
CA THR A 273 -15.13 -0.48 5.07
C THR A 273 -16.43 -0.40 4.26
N LYS A 274 -17.53 -0.98 4.77
CA LYS A 274 -18.83 -0.95 4.09
C LYS A 274 -19.38 0.49 3.94
N LYS A 275 -19.27 1.32 4.98
CA LYS A 275 -19.64 2.75 4.93
C LYS A 275 -18.82 3.53 3.91
N LEU A 276 -17.51 3.31 3.86
CA LEU A 276 -16.64 3.94 2.86
C LEU A 276 -17.06 3.55 1.44
N GLN A 277 -17.31 2.26 1.21
CA GLN A 277 -17.79 1.78 -0.10
C GLN A 277 -19.13 2.40 -0.50
N GLU A 278 -20.10 2.45 0.41
CA GLU A 278 -21.40 3.08 0.16
C GLU A 278 -21.24 4.56 -0.24
N ARG A 279 -20.35 5.28 0.45
CA ARG A 279 -20.03 6.68 0.15
C ARG A 279 -19.42 6.81 -1.25
N PHE A 280 -18.42 6.01 -1.60
CA PHE A 280 -17.80 6.03 -2.93
C PHE A 280 -18.80 5.67 -4.02
N ASN A 281 -19.64 4.66 -3.78
CA ASN A 281 -20.73 4.30 -4.67
C ASN A 281 -21.66 5.49 -4.92
N SER A 282 -21.99 6.27 -3.89
CA SER A 282 -22.90 7.42 -3.97
C SER A 282 -22.29 8.64 -4.66
N GLN A 283 -20.97 8.83 -4.55
CA GLN A 283 -20.24 9.93 -5.21
C GLN A 283 -20.07 9.71 -6.72
N SER A 284 -20.09 8.46 -7.17
CA SER A 284 -19.91 8.10 -8.58
C SER A 284 -21.07 8.60 -9.47
N ARG A 285 -20.78 9.58 -10.33
CA ARG A 285 -21.73 10.17 -11.29
C ARG A 285 -21.98 9.23 -12.47
N THR A 286 -23.24 8.94 -12.77
CA THR A 286 -23.62 8.01 -13.85
C THR A 286 -23.12 8.44 -15.22
N ALA A 287 -23.21 9.74 -15.54
CA ALA A 287 -22.77 10.25 -16.84
C ALA A 287 -21.25 10.06 -17.08
N VAL A 288 -20.45 10.20 -16.01
CA VAL A 288 -18.98 10.02 -16.04
C VAL A 288 -18.65 8.53 -16.09
N TRP A 289 -19.25 7.75 -15.20
CA TRP A 289 -19.04 6.31 -15.12
C TRP A 289 -19.33 5.63 -16.47
N ARG A 290 -20.42 6.00 -17.15
CA ARG A 290 -20.78 5.44 -18.45
C ARG A 290 -19.77 5.76 -19.54
N ARG A 291 -19.23 6.97 -19.55
CA ARG A 291 -18.21 7.39 -20.53
C ARG A 291 -16.91 6.63 -20.34
N MET A 292 -16.42 6.57 -19.10
CA MET A 292 -15.23 5.77 -18.76
C MET A 292 -15.45 4.28 -19.06
N ALA A 293 -16.62 3.74 -18.70
CA ALA A 293 -16.96 2.35 -18.99
C ALA A 293 -16.98 2.09 -20.50
N SER A 294 -17.59 2.97 -21.30
CA SER A 294 -17.59 2.88 -22.76
C SER A 294 -16.18 2.98 -23.34
N GLY A 295 -15.37 3.93 -22.88
CA GLY A 295 -14.00 4.12 -23.32
C GLY A 295 -13.05 2.99 -22.92
N SER A 296 -13.43 2.16 -21.95
CA SER A 296 -12.70 0.94 -21.58
C SER A 296 -13.00 -0.26 -22.50
N LEU A 297 -14.04 -0.21 -23.32
CA LEU A 297 -14.42 -1.30 -24.21
C LEU A 297 -13.63 -1.19 -25.53
N PRO A 298 -12.90 -2.24 -25.96
CA PRO A 298 -12.23 -2.22 -27.25
C PRO A 298 -13.24 -2.24 -28.42
N VAL A 299 -12.74 -1.95 -29.62
CA VAL A 299 -13.35 -2.33 -30.89
C VAL A 299 -12.60 -3.54 -31.42
N TYR A 300 -13.30 -4.60 -31.78
CA TYR A 300 -12.67 -5.79 -32.36
C TYR A 300 -12.61 -5.66 -33.87
N GLU A 301 -11.40 -5.76 -34.43
CA GLU A 301 -11.15 -5.82 -35.87
C GLU A 301 -10.40 -7.12 -36.17
N ASN A 302 -10.99 -8.00 -36.98
CA ASN A 302 -10.42 -9.32 -37.29
C ASN A 302 -10.04 -10.15 -36.04
N GLY A 303 -10.82 -10.03 -34.96
CA GLY A 303 -10.56 -10.72 -33.68
C GLY A 303 -9.49 -10.07 -32.80
N VAL A 304 -8.87 -8.98 -33.24
CA VAL A 304 -7.88 -8.22 -32.47
C VAL A 304 -8.57 -7.02 -31.79
N PRO A 305 -8.45 -6.87 -30.45
CA PRO A 305 -9.00 -5.71 -29.76
C PRO A 305 -8.15 -4.47 -30.03
N LYS A 306 -8.77 -3.41 -30.53
CA LYS A 306 -8.18 -2.05 -30.67
C LYS A 306 -8.78 -1.10 -29.64
N GLY A 307 -7.91 -0.34 -28.97
CA GLY A 307 -8.29 0.57 -27.88
C GLY A 307 -8.81 -0.16 -26.64
N GLY A 308 -9.36 0.59 -25.67
CA GLY A 308 -9.92 0.02 -24.45
C GLY A 308 -8.86 -0.46 -23.45
N LEU A 309 -9.22 -1.44 -22.61
CA LEU A 309 -8.29 -1.96 -21.60
C LEU A 309 -7.10 -2.69 -22.23
N PRO A 310 -5.88 -2.53 -21.67
CA PRO A 310 -4.69 -3.21 -22.16
C PRO A 310 -4.83 -4.72 -22.03
N GLY A 311 -4.29 -5.43 -23.01
CA GLY A 311 -4.14 -6.88 -23.01
C GLY A 311 -2.68 -7.29 -22.95
N ARG A 312 -2.40 -8.52 -23.40
CA ARG A 312 -1.07 -9.14 -23.40
C ARG A 312 0.03 -8.21 -23.91
N GLU A 313 -0.16 -7.57 -25.05
CA GLU A 313 0.84 -6.73 -25.73
C GLU A 313 1.38 -5.60 -24.84
N VAL A 314 0.48 -4.87 -24.18
CA VAL A 314 0.85 -3.75 -23.28
C VAL A 314 1.54 -4.29 -22.03
N TRP A 315 0.98 -5.33 -21.39
CA TRP A 315 1.59 -5.93 -20.20
C TRP A 315 2.97 -6.51 -20.49
N SER A 316 3.17 -7.21 -21.61
CA SER A 316 4.47 -7.78 -21.98
C SER A 316 5.52 -6.71 -22.30
N GLY A 317 5.09 -5.53 -22.75
CA GLY A 317 5.95 -4.38 -23.06
C GLY A 317 6.47 -3.60 -21.85
N LEU A 318 6.19 -4.05 -20.62
CA LEU A 318 6.75 -3.45 -19.42
C LEU A 318 8.20 -3.91 -19.20
N GLU A 319 9.11 -2.94 -19.11
CA GLU A 319 10.55 -3.13 -18.87
C GLU A 319 11.01 -2.66 -17.48
N VAL A 320 10.07 -2.25 -16.64
CA VAL A 320 10.30 -1.74 -15.28
C VAL A 320 9.98 -2.83 -14.23
N PRO A 321 10.42 -2.68 -12.97
CA PRO A 321 9.88 -3.47 -11.87
C PRO A 321 8.35 -3.37 -11.79
N VAL A 322 7.67 -4.51 -11.67
CA VAL A 322 6.22 -4.61 -11.56
C VAL A 322 5.83 -5.35 -10.28
N PHE A 323 4.97 -4.74 -9.46
CA PHE A 323 4.34 -5.38 -8.31
C PHE A 323 2.84 -5.55 -8.54
N LEU A 324 2.37 -6.79 -8.57
CA LEU A 324 0.95 -7.13 -8.69
C LEU A 324 0.39 -7.58 -7.34
N VAL A 325 -0.69 -6.97 -6.89
CA VAL A 325 -1.33 -7.33 -5.61
C VAL A 325 -2.85 -7.40 -5.72
N ALA A 326 -3.47 -8.45 -5.17
CA ALA A 326 -4.93 -8.61 -5.14
C ALA A 326 -5.39 -9.16 -3.79
N GLY A 327 -6.67 -8.97 -3.49
CA GLY A 327 -7.33 -9.62 -2.36
C GLY A 327 -7.91 -10.96 -2.76
N GLU A 328 -7.75 -11.98 -1.91
CA GLU A 328 -8.29 -13.33 -2.14
C GLU A 328 -9.82 -13.34 -2.31
N SER A 329 -10.51 -12.42 -1.63
CA SER A 329 -11.97 -12.22 -1.69
C SER A 329 -12.40 -11.16 -2.72
N ASP A 330 -11.56 -10.82 -3.71
CA ASP A 330 -11.91 -9.88 -4.77
C ASP A 330 -12.91 -10.50 -5.78
N ASN A 331 -14.13 -9.97 -5.80
CA ASN A 331 -15.22 -10.39 -6.69
C ASN A 331 -15.29 -9.61 -8.01
N ILE A 332 -14.49 -8.55 -8.17
CA ILE A 332 -14.47 -7.67 -9.35
C ILE A 332 -13.35 -8.09 -10.30
N THR A 333 -12.13 -8.16 -9.76
CA THR A 333 -10.91 -8.60 -10.45
C THR A 333 -10.33 -9.77 -9.67
N LYS A 334 -10.84 -10.96 -9.98
CA LYS A 334 -10.45 -12.20 -9.29
C LYS A 334 -8.92 -12.37 -9.29
N PRO A 335 -8.32 -12.98 -8.25
CA PRO A 335 -6.86 -13.17 -8.15
C PRO A 335 -6.20 -13.83 -9.37
N ILE A 336 -6.93 -14.66 -10.11
CA ILE A 336 -6.49 -15.27 -11.39
C ILE A 336 -5.98 -14.25 -12.42
N GLU A 337 -6.45 -12.99 -12.36
CA GLU A 337 -6.00 -11.93 -13.25
C GLU A 337 -4.51 -11.60 -13.01
N ILE A 338 -4.01 -11.72 -11.78
CA ILE A 338 -2.58 -11.55 -11.48
C ILE A 338 -1.76 -12.66 -12.12
N GLU A 339 -2.22 -13.91 -12.03
CA GLU A 339 -1.54 -15.07 -12.62
C GLU A 339 -1.46 -14.93 -14.16
N LYS A 340 -2.54 -14.44 -14.79
CA LYS A 340 -2.53 -14.12 -16.21
C LYS A 340 -1.52 -13.04 -16.57
N ILE A 341 -1.50 -11.91 -15.86
CA ILE A 341 -0.51 -10.84 -16.12
C ILE A 341 0.91 -11.35 -15.90
N ALA A 342 1.15 -12.13 -14.85
CA ALA A 342 2.44 -12.77 -14.60
C ALA A 342 2.87 -13.66 -15.76
N SER A 343 1.93 -14.42 -16.35
CA SER A 343 2.21 -15.23 -17.55
C SER A 343 2.59 -14.39 -18.78
N PHE A 344 2.12 -13.13 -18.87
CA PHE A 344 2.47 -12.22 -19.97
C PHE A 344 3.85 -11.59 -19.78
N LEU A 345 4.29 -11.40 -18.53
CA LEU A 345 5.55 -10.75 -18.18
C LEU A 345 6.77 -11.69 -18.20
N GLY A 346 6.54 -13.01 -18.22
CA GLY A 346 7.58 -14.05 -18.33
C GLY A 346 7.88 -14.76 -17.01
N LYS A 347 7.99 -16.10 -17.08
CA LYS A 347 8.13 -17.13 -16.02
C LYS A 347 6.90 -17.38 -15.12
N SER A 348 5.97 -18.20 -15.59
CA SER A 348 5.18 -19.12 -14.76
C SER A 348 6.07 -20.35 -14.46
N HIS A 349 6.25 -20.81 -13.22
CA HIS A 349 5.29 -21.56 -12.43
C HIS A 349 5.34 -21.13 -10.95
N PRO A 350 4.19 -20.87 -10.29
CA PRO A 350 4.15 -20.84 -8.84
C PRO A 350 4.25 -22.28 -8.33
N VAL A 351 5.36 -22.64 -7.69
CA VAL A 351 5.32 -23.72 -6.70
C VAL A 351 4.52 -23.15 -5.53
N GLN A 352 3.21 -23.42 -5.52
CA GLN A 352 2.40 -23.18 -4.34
C GLN A 352 2.84 -24.21 -3.29
N ILE A 353 3.72 -23.82 -2.39
CA ILE A 353 3.91 -24.55 -1.14
C ILE A 353 2.66 -24.25 -0.31
N ALA A 354 1.71 -25.18 -0.28
CA ALA A 354 0.71 -25.20 0.78
C ALA A 354 1.46 -25.45 2.09
N MET A 355 1.52 -24.45 2.96
CA MET A 355 1.95 -24.65 4.34
C MET A 355 0.79 -25.30 5.09
N ASP A 356 1.04 -26.49 5.65
CA ASP A 356 0.12 -27.19 6.54
C ASP A 356 -0.38 -26.28 7.67
N GLU A 357 -1.65 -26.47 8.06
CA GLU A 357 -2.37 -25.69 9.08
C GLU A 357 -1.78 -25.75 10.50
N GLU A 358 -0.61 -26.37 10.70
CA GLU A 358 0.13 -26.33 11.95
C GLU A 358 1.63 -26.18 11.64
N SER A 359 2.23 -25.00 11.84
CA SER A 359 3.69 -24.87 11.70
C SER A 359 4.36 -23.89 12.65
N LYS A 360 5.31 -24.45 13.42
CA LYS A 360 6.50 -23.79 13.98
C LYS A 360 7.40 -23.30 12.82
N PRO A 361 8.22 -22.26 13.03
CA PRO A 361 9.04 -21.67 11.97
C PRO A 361 10.10 -22.67 11.46
N ILE A 362 10.15 -22.87 10.14
CA ILE A 362 11.20 -23.62 9.41
C ILE A 362 12.14 -22.59 8.74
N PRO A 363 13.47 -22.84 8.66
CA PRO A 363 14.45 -21.88 8.19
C PRO A 363 14.51 -21.82 6.66
N GLU A 364 14.60 -20.61 6.11
CA GLU A 364 14.87 -20.39 4.69
C GLU A 364 16.38 -20.43 4.47
N ALA A 365 16.83 -21.44 3.72
CA ALA A 365 18.23 -21.69 3.42
C ALA A 365 18.75 -20.68 2.38
N ALA A 366 19.73 -19.88 2.79
CA ALA A 366 20.80 -19.44 1.89
C ALA A 366 21.89 -20.51 1.94
N THR A 367 22.02 -21.32 0.90
CA THR A 367 23.14 -22.24 0.74
C THR A 367 24.40 -21.45 0.37
N PRO A 368 25.54 -21.66 1.05
CA PRO A 368 26.83 -21.11 0.62
C PRO A 368 27.33 -21.85 -0.63
N LEU A 369 27.92 -21.11 -1.57
CA LEU A 369 28.67 -21.65 -2.70
C LEU A 369 29.97 -22.30 -2.19
N ASP A 370 30.03 -23.63 -2.21
CA ASP A 370 31.27 -24.40 -2.09
C ASP A 370 32.10 -24.23 -3.37
N TYR A 371 33.25 -23.55 -3.27
CA TYR A 371 34.33 -23.67 -4.26
C TYR A 371 35.26 -24.80 -3.82
N THR A 372 35.01 -26.01 -4.30
CA THR A 372 35.97 -27.11 -4.23
C THR A 372 36.91 -27.01 -5.43
N ILE A 373 38.04 -26.34 -5.26
CA ILE A 373 39.20 -26.51 -6.15
C ILE A 373 40.01 -27.69 -5.61
N GLU A 374 40.14 -28.72 -6.46
CA GLU A 374 40.90 -29.94 -6.20
C GLU A 374 42.37 -29.63 -5.88
N LEU A 375 42.84 -30.06 -4.71
CA LEU A 375 44.26 -30.13 -4.38
C LEU A 375 44.74 -31.57 -4.53
N GLY A 376 45.35 -31.86 -5.68
CA GLY A 376 46.19 -33.03 -5.91
C GLY A 376 47.60 -32.79 -5.38
N SER A 377 47.95 -33.48 -4.29
CA SER A 377 49.27 -34.08 -3.97
C SER A 377 50.55 -33.36 -4.45
N SER A 378 51.33 -32.80 -3.51
CA SER A 378 52.74 -33.23 -3.23
C SER A 378 53.46 -32.34 -2.20
N LYS A 379 53.87 -32.95 -1.08
CA LYS A 379 55.23 -32.95 -0.48
C LYS A 379 56.07 -31.64 -0.40
N ILE A 380 56.45 -31.24 0.83
CA ILE A 380 57.85 -31.06 1.36
C ILE A 380 58.01 -29.91 2.40
N THR A 381 58.41 -30.33 3.61
CA THR A 381 59.22 -29.77 4.73
C THR A 381 59.36 -28.28 5.10
N SER A 382 59.32 -28.10 6.43
CA SER A 382 59.82 -27.05 7.33
C SER A 382 61.19 -26.41 7.03
N THR A 383 61.40 -25.13 7.35
CA THR A 383 62.47 -24.63 8.26
C THR A 383 62.32 -23.14 8.66
N GLN A 384 63.15 -22.72 9.63
CA GLN A 384 63.12 -21.58 10.54
C GLN A 384 64.00 -20.35 10.14
N ILE A 385 63.61 -19.16 10.67
CA ILE A 385 64.36 -18.08 11.39
C ILE A 385 65.55 -17.31 10.74
N ALA A 386 65.62 -16.01 11.11
CA ALA A 386 66.71 -15.01 11.08
C ALA A 386 66.67 -14.04 9.88
N GLY A 387 66.81 -12.71 9.98
CA GLY A 387 67.45 -11.82 10.95
C GLY A 387 68.35 -10.83 10.16
N LEU A 388 68.55 -9.60 10.65
CA LEU A 388 69.40 -8.49 10.14
C LEU A 388 68.67 -7.39 9.32
N GLU A 389 69.09 -6.13 9.29
CA GLU A 389 69.62 -5.19 10.30
C GLU A 389 69.74 -3.78 9.66
N GLU A 390 69.77 -2.79 10.54
CA GLU A 390 69.78 -1.32 10.41
C GLU A 390 70.92 -0.69 9.57
N LYS A 391 70.95 -0.87 8.25
CA LYS A 391 71.90 -0.12 7.38
C LYS A 391 71.39 0.35 6.01
N ASP A 392 70.10 0.26 5.75
CA ASP A 392 69.54 0.64 4.43
C ASP A 392 68.70 1.94 4.44
N PHE A 393 68.83 2.78 5.48
CA PHE A 393 68.19 4.11 5.51
C PHE A 393 68.99 5.15 4.69
N VAL A 394 68.44 5.66 3.58
CA VAL A 394 68.51 7.10 3.18
C VAL A 394 67.26 7.51 2.37
N GLU A 395 66.73 8.68 2.71
CA GLU A 395 65.52 9.36 2.19
C GLU A 395 65.55 9.81 0.72
N ARG A 396 64.40 9.75 0.03
CA ARG A 396 63.80 10.89 -0.71
C ARG A 396 62.37 10.63 -1.20
N ASN A 397 61.45 11.53 -0.83
CA ASN A 397 60.10 11.74 -1.38
C ASN A 397 60.14 12.39 -2.78
N PRO A 398 59.00 12.58 -3.50
CA PRO A 398 57.73 11.85 -3.53
C PRO A 398 57.15 11.73 -4.96
N SER A 399 56.93 10.54 -5.48
CA SER A 399 55.90 10.29 -6.52
C SER A 399 55.96 8.85 -6.98
N THR A 400 54.79 8.30 -7.26
CA THR A 400 54.46 6.97 -7.80
C THR A 400 54.27 5.83 -6.79
N ASN A 401 53.06 5.29 -6.93
CA ASN A 401 52.69 3.87 -6.93
C ASN A 401 52.09 3.26 -5.65
N THR A 402 50.93 2.65 -5.90
CA THR A 402 50.45 1.34 -5.40
C THR A 402 50.79 0.97 -3.96
N ILE A 403 49.74 0.75 -3.18
CA ILE A 403 49.84 -0.01 -1.92
C ILE A 403 49.01 -1.28 -2.08
N GLN A 404 49.70 -2.40 -1.94
CA GLN A 404 49.17 -3.67 -1.46
C GLN A 404 49.74 -3.83 -0.03
N ASP A 405 48.85 -4.09 0.92
CA ASP A 405 49.02 -4.68 2.26
C ASP A 405 50.26 -4.39 3.13
N ALA A 406 50.03 -3.76 4.29
CA ALA A 406 50.62 -4.17 5.57
C ALA A 406 49.80 -3.66 6.77
N HIS A 407 49.69 -4.53 7.77
CA HIS A 407 48.97 -4.43 9.04
C HIS A 407 49.11 -3.11 9.82
N GLU A 408 47.97 -2.57 10.27
CA GLU A 408 47.85 -1.69 11.45
C GLU A 408 46.90 -2.31 12.50
N ASP A 409 47.35 -2.22 13.75
CA ASP A 409 46.75 -2.44 15.08
C ASP A 409 45.21 -2.69 15.21
N PRO A 410 44.76 -3.75 15.93
CA PRO A 410 43.34 -4.02 16.14
C PRO A 410 42.77 -3.18 17.30
N SER A 411 42.59 -1.87 17.11
CA SER A 411 41.77 -1.05 18.03
C SER A 411 41.30 0.27 17.44
N THR A 412 40.67 0.26 16.26
CA THR A 412 39.65 1.26 15.90
C THR A 412 38.77 0.67 14.80
N PRO A 413 37.45 0.43 15.00
CA PRO A 413 36.59 0.10 13.87
C PRO A 413 36.47 1.33 12.97
N ASN A 414 36.75 1.14 11.68
CA ASN A 414 36.54 2.11 10.62
C ASN A 414 35.18 2.82 10.76
N GLU A 415 35.21 4.14 10.83
CA GLU A 415 34.10 5.00 10.45
C GLU A 415 33.87 4.86 8.94
N GLU A 416 33.24 3.78 8.49
CA GLU A 416 32.69 3.76 7.13
C GLU A 416 31.46 4.70 7.10
N LEU A 417 31.71 5.82 6.43
CA LEU A 417 30.82 6.93 6.14
C LEU A 417 29.43 6.48 5.69
N SER A 418 28.44 7.34 5.94
CA SER A 418 27.08 7.25 5.42
C SER A 418 27.06 7.23 3.89
N GLU A 419 27.30 6.09 3.26
CA GLU A 419 27.21 5.94 1.81
C GLU A 419 25.77 6.19 1.36
N VAL A 420 25.60 7.12 0.42
CA VAL A 420 24.30 7.39 -0.20
C VAL A 420 24.00 6.22 -1.15
N PRO A 421 22.91 5.46 -0.96
CA PRO A 421 22.56 4.34 -1.81
C PRO A 421 22.38 4.78 -3.27
N PRO A 422 22.58 3.89 -4.24
CA PRO A 422 22.37 4.23 -5.64
C PRO A 422 20.90 4.58 -5.91
N GLN A 423 20.68 5.44 -6.90
CA GLN A 423 19.36 5.73 -7.43
C GLN A 423 19.33 5.42 -8.92
N PRO A 424 18.89 4.20 -9.29
CA PRO A 424 18.88 3.78 -10.68
C PRO A 424 17.84 4.58 -11.49
N LEU A 425 18.28 5.16 -12.62
CA LEU A 425 17.40 5.83 -13.57
C LEU A 425 16.55 4.83 -14.38
N LYS A 426 17.05 3.59 -14.54
CA LYS A 426 16.37 2.48 -15.19
C LYS A 426 16.55 1.21 -14.33
N PRO A 427 15.68 0.96 -13.34
CA PRO A 427 15.76 -0.25 -12.53
C PRO A 427 15.53 -1.51 -13.37
N LYS A 428 16.03 -2.66 -12.89
CA LYS A 428 15.90 -3.93 -13.62
C LYS A 428 14.44 -4.38 -13.66
N LYS A 429 14.00 -4.96 -14.78
CA LYS A 429 12.71 -5.64 -14.89
C LYS A 429 12.65 -6.79 -13.88
N VAL A 430 11.70 -6.72 -12.96
CA VAL A 430 11.43 -7.72 -11.92
C VAL A 430 9.93 -7.84 -11.74
N LEU A 431 9.43 -9.05 -11.53
CA LEU A 431 8.02 -9.28 -11.20
C LEU A 431 7.87 -9.77 -9.76
N LYS A 432 7.08 -9.04 -8.97
CA LYS A 432 6.60 -9.48 -7.66
C LYS A 432 5.09 -9.65 -7.70
N THR A 433 4.58 -10.73 -7.12
CA THR A 433 3.14 -10.95 -7.00
C THR A 433 2.76 -11.32 -5.57
N THR A 434 1.60 -10.86 -5.11
CA THR A 434 1.09 -11.17 -3.77
C THR A 434 -0.43 -11.23 -3.76
N ILE A 435 -0.98 -12.27 -3.14
CA ILE A 435 -2.41 -12.36 -2.85
C ILE A 435 -2.58 -12.19 -1.34
N ILE A 436 -3.25 -11.11 -0.93
CA ILE A 436 -3.58 -10.87 0.47
C ILE A 436 -4.78 -11.76 0.82
N PRO A 437 -4.70 -12.58 1.88
CA PRO A 437 -5.74 -13.55 2.22
C PRO A 437 -7.05 -12.88 2.60
N ALA A 438 -8.13 -13.67 2.63
CA ALA A 438 -9.42 -13.24 3.12
C ALA A 438 -9.29 -12.58 4.51
N PRO A 439 -10.00 -11.46 4.79
CA PRO A 439 -11.10 -10.90 4.00
C PRO A 439 -10.68 -9.86 2.95
N ALA A 440 -9.41 -9.79 2.53
CA ALA A 440 -8.98 -8.79 1.54
C ALA A 440 -9.79 -8.93 0.24
N SER A 441 -10.42 -7.84 -0.19
CA SER A 441 -11.32 -7.77 -1.33
C SER A 441 -10.85 -6.72 -2.33
N HIS A 442 -11.70 -6.32 -3.30
CA HIS A 442 -11.36 -5.26 -4.25
C HIS A 442 -11.04 -3.91 -3.56
N ALA A 443 -11.55 -3.75 -2.34
CA ALA A 443 -11.42 -2.56 -1.50
C ALA A 443 -10.14 -2.49 -0.67
N LEU A 444 -9.19 -3.42 -0.84
CA LEU A 444 -8.05 -3.60 0.08
C LEU A 444 -7.21 -2.32 0.33
N LEU A 445 -7.24 -1.32 -0.57
CA LEU A 445 -6.56 -0.03 -0.40
C LEU A 445 -7.20 0.92 0.64
N TYR A 446 -8.45 0.69 1.06
CA TYR A 446 -9.13 1.46 2.12
C TYR A 446 -9.78 0.58 3.18
N MET A 447 -9.53 -0.74 3.16
CA MET A 447 -9.87 -1.63 4.27
C MET A 447 -8.90 -1.41 5.42
N PRO A 448 -9.33 -0.99 6.63
CA PRO A 448 -8.43 -0.67 7.73
C PRO A 448 -7.49 -1.81 8.13
N SER A 449 -7.97 -3.06 8.06
CA SER A 449 -7.17 -4.26 8.37
C SER A 449 -6.09 -4.54 7.33
N GLN A 450 -6.32 -4.20 6.05
CA GLN A 450 -5.46 -4.61 4.93
C GLN A 450 -4.61 -3.48 4.35
N VAL A 451 -5.01 -2.22 4.51
CA VAL A 451 -4.28 -1.09 3.91
C VAL A 451 -2.87 -0.95 4.49
N ARG A 452 -2.65 -1.29 5.76
CA ARG A 452 -1.32 -1.30 6.38
C ARG A 452 -0.41 -2.38 5.79
N ILE A 453 -0.98 -3.56 5.56
CA ILE A 453 -0.28 -4.66 4.91
C ILE A 453 0.09 -4.26 3.48
N LEU A 454 -0.86 -3.68 2.73
CA LEU A 454 -0.62 -3.16 1.39
C LEU A 454 0.50 -2.09 1.41
N ALA A 455 0.45 -1.12 2.33
CA ALA A 455 1.45 -0.07 2.44
C ALA A 455 2.85 -0.63 2.72
N GLY A 456 2.96 -1.60 3.64
CA GLY A 456 4.22 -2.29 3.93
C GLY A 456 4.76 -3.07 2.73
N LEU A 457 3.90 -3.82 2.03
CA LEU A 457 4.28 -4.56 0.82
C LEU A 457 4.74 -3.63 -0.32
N ILE A 458 4.06 -2.50 -0.51
CA ILE A 458 4.45 -1.49 -1.49
C ILE A 458 5.79 -0.87 -1.06
N SER A 459 5.94 -0.45 0.19
CA SER A 459 7.19 0.14 0.70
C SER A 459 8.38 -0.80 0.50
N ASP A 460 8.22 -2.09 0.82
CA ASP A 460 9.23 -3.13 0.64
C ASP A 460 9.61 -3.32 -0.84
N PHE A 461 8.62 -3.36 -1.73
CA PHE A 461 8.87 -3.40 -3.17
C PHE A 461 9.62 -2.14 -3.67
N LEU A 462 9.19 -0.95 -3.25
CA LEU A 462 9.82 0.30 -3.67
C LEU A 462 11.27 0.39 -3.22
N CYS A 463 11.57 0.03 -1.96
CA CYS A 463 12.95 0.11 -1.48
C CYS A 463 13.85 -0.99 -2.04
N SER A 464 13.33 -2.20 -2.28
CA SER A 464 14.15 -3.32 -2.75
C SER A 464 14.32 -3.36 -4.28
N GLN A 465 13.29 -3.00 -5.04
CA GLN A 465 13.27 -3.18 -6.50
C GLN A 465 13.35 -1.88 -7.31
N VAL A 466 12.93 -0.75 -6.73
CA VAL A 466 12.94 0.55 -7.43
C VAL A 466 14.14 1.39 -7.03
N SER A 467 14.26 1.73 -5.74
CA SER A 467 15.39 2.51 -5.23
C SER A 467 15.56 2.31 -3.72
N PRO A 468 16.75 1.90 -3.24
CA PRO A 468 17.02 1.80 -1.80
C PRO A 468 16.84 3.13 -1.06
N ARG A 469 16.94 4.27 -1.74
CA ARG A 469 16.69 5.60 -1.17
C ARG A 469 15.24 5.82 -0.74
N LEU A 470 14.30 5.02 -1.23
CA LEU A 470 12.89 5.03 -0.77
C LEU A 470 12.71 4.31 0.57
N SER A 471 13.77 3.70 1.13
CA SER A 471 13.76 3.18 2.49
C SER A 471 13.62 4.34 3.48
N LEU A 472 12.45 4.44 4.14
CA LEU A 472 12.24 5.38 5.24
C LEU A 472 13.31 5.23 6.32
N GLY A 473 13.73 3.99 6.54
CA GLY A 473 14.76 3.68 7.52
C GLY A 473 16.08 4.36 7.22
N TRP A 474 16.56 4.21 5.98
CA TRP A 474 17.77 4.87 5.51
C TRP A 474 17.62 6.41 5.51
N GLN A 475 16.51 6.95 4.98
CA GLN A 475 16.28 8.40 4.97
C GLN A 475 16.36 9.00 6.36
N LEU A 476 15.73 8.31 7.33
CA LEU A 476 15.75 8.73 8.71
C LEU A 476 17.17 8.66 9.30
N GLN A 477 17.97 7.65 8.96
CA GLN A 477 19.37 7.52 9.38
C GLN A 477 20.23 8.65 8.80
N PHE A 478 20.12 8.91 7.49
CA PHE A 478 20.81 9.98 6.77
C PHE A 478 20.51 11.37 7.35
N LEU A 479 19.24 11.64 7.70
CA LEU A 479 18.85 12.91 8.32
C LEU A 479 19.29 13.03 9.79
N SER A 480 19.68 11.94 10.47
CA SER A 480 20.26 12.02 11.83
C SER A 480 21.69 12.50 11.84
N THR A 481 22.48 12.14 10.82
CA THR A 481 23.92 12.39 10.78
C THR A 481 24.26 13.87 10.51
N ALA A 482 23.27 14.68 10.11
CA ALA A 482 23.40 16.13 9.95
C ALA A 482 23.33 16.92 11.29
N GLY A 483 24.36 16.78 12.12
CA GLY A 483 25.03 17.88 12.86
C GLY A 483 24.28 18.86 13.78
N LYS A 484 23.04 18.63 14.24
CA LYS A 484 22.36 19.52 15.22
C LYS A 484 21.57 18.77 16.31
N TRP A 485 22.13 17.69 16.85
CA TRP A 485 21.36 16.69 17.61
C TRP A 485 21.24 16.96 19.13
N ASP A 486 22.20 17.60 19.80
CA ASP A 486 22.31 17.41 21.26
C ASP A 486 21.28 18.20 22.12
N VAL A 487 20.99 19.46 21.79
CA VAL A 487 20.19 20.33 22.68
C VAL A 487 18.67 20.09 22.58
N LYS A 488 18.14 19.85 21.36
CA LYS A 488 16.69 19.60 21.16
C LYS A 488 16.25 18.21 21.64
N ASN A 489 17.16 17.24 21.66
CA ASN A 489 16.85 15.90 22.14
C ASN A 489 16.80 15.82 23.67
N LEU A 490 17.55 16.67 24.40
CA LEU A 490 17.53 16.66 25.85
C LEU A 490 16.16 17.02 26.45
N ALA A 491 15.57 18.15 26.06
CA ALA A 491 14.25 18.56 26.57
C ALA A 491 13.16 17.52 26.23
N LYS A 492 13.23 16.94 25.03
CA LYS A 492 12.34 15.86 24.60
C LYS A 492 12.57 14.59 25.42
N TRP A 493 13.81 14.24 25.72
CA TRP A 493 14.17 13.08 26.54
C TRP A 493 13.73 13.29 28.00
N GLN A 494 13.87 14.50 28.56
CA GLN A 494 13.41 14.83 29.92
C GLN A 494 11.90 14.70 30.04
N ALA A 495 11.14 15.16 29.04
CA ALA A 495 9.68 15.05 29.01
C ALA A 495 9.16 13.61 28.84
N VAL A 496 10.02 12.64 28.53
CA VAL A 496 9.63 11.23 28.41
C VAL A 496 9.69 10.55 29.77
N THR A 497 8.60 9.86 30.13
CA THR A 497 8.54 9.03 31.34
C THR A 497 9.69 8.02 31.36
N PRO A 498 10.48 7.95 32.45
CA PRO A 498 11.67 7.10 32.52
C PRO A 498 11.40 5.62 32.23
N VAL A 499 10.46 5.01 32.95
CA VAL A 499 10.16 3.57 32.92
C VAL A 499 8.64 3.38 32.78
N SER A 500 8.20 2.38 32.02
CA SER A 500 6.78 2.05 31.83
C SER A 500 6.19 1.27 33.01
N GLU A 501 4.87 1.17 33.05
CA GLU A 501 4.18 0.11 33.80
C GLU A 501 4.60 -1.29 33.33
N PRO A 502 4.43 -2.35 34.14
CA PRO A 502 4.74 -3.72 33.73
C PRO A 502 3.95 -4.15 32.50
N ILE A 503 4.64 -4.68 31.50
CA ILE A 503 4.07 -5.19 30.26
C ILE A 503 4.06 -6.71 30.32
N ALA A 504 2.87 -7.31 30.25
CA ALA A 504 2.62 -8.76 30.33
C ALA A 504 3.28 -9.48 31.52
N GLY A 505 3.65 -8.75 32.58
CA GLY A 505 4.36 -9.30 33.73
C GLY A 505 5.83 -9.68 33.46
N ILE A 506 6.40 -9.28 32.32
CA ILE A 506 7.75 -9.67 31.89
C ILE A 506 8.65 -8.45 31.71
N PHE A 507 8.15 -7.41 31.03
CA PHE A 507 8.98 -6.29 30.61
C PHE A 507 8.62 -4.98 31.31
N ARG A 508 9.60 -4.09 31.37
CA ARG A 508 9.39 -2.64 31.51
C ARG A 508 10.15 -1.93 30.39
N ALA A 509 9.44 -1.16 29.58
CA ALA A 509 10.04 -0.33 28.55
C ALA A 509 10.57 0.96 29.16
N MET A 510 11.80 1.35 28.85
CA MET A 510 12.41 2.55 29.42
C MET A 510 13.15 3.41 28.38
N LYS A 511 13.38 4.68 28.71
CA LYS A 511 14.32 5.54 27.96
C LYS A 511 15.76 5.26 28.41
N THR A 512 16.74 5.54 27.57
CA THR A 512 18.16 5.41 27.93
C THR A 512 18.48 6.26 29.16
N LEU A 513 19.39 5.79 30.01
CA LEU A 513 19.90 6.54 31.16
C LEU A 513 20.91 7.60 30.68
N ARG A 514 21.29 8.55 31.55
CA ARG A 514 22.40 9.48 31.29
C ARG A 514 23.24 9.62 32.55
N GLU A 515 24.57 9.59 32.42
CA GLU A 515 25.48 9.64 33.58
C GLU A 515 25.27 10.92 34.42
N VAL A 516 25.10 12.05 33.75
CA VAL A 516 25.05 13.39 34.35
C VAL A 516 23.63 13.87 34.67
N ASP A 517 22.59 13.04 34.50
CA ASP A 517 21.22 13.43 34.81
C ASP A 517 20.90 13.24 36.29
N GLU A 518 20.22 14.20 36.91
CA GLU A 518 19.91 14.17 38.34
C GLU A 518 18.85 13.11 38.71
N SER A 519 18.01 12.70 37.74
CA SER A 519 16.79 11.90 38.00
C SER A 519 16.81 10.50 37.38
N HIS A 520 17.51 10.33 36.27
CA HIS A 520 17.54 9.09 35.48
C HIS A 520 18.97 8.74 35.05
N CYS A 521 19.87 8.70 36.04
CA CYS A 521 21.22 8.16 35.96
C CYS A 521 21.31 6.75 36.58
N PRO A 522 22.40 5.99 36.34
CA PRO A 522 22.54 4.63 36.86
C PRO A 522 22.37 4.50 38.38
N GLU A 523 22.96 5.40 39.16
CA GLU A 523 22.89 5.36 40.63
C GLU A 523 21.45 5.51 41.14
N VAL A 524 20.76 6.57 40.71
CA VAL A 524 19.36 6.83 41.08
C VAL A 524 18.44 5.75 40.55
N PHE A 525 18.73 5.21 39.37
CA PHE A 525 17.96 4.11 38.78
C PHE A 525 18.06 2.84 39.62
N VAL A 526 19.26 2.45 40.06
CA VAL A 526 19.48 1.29 40.92
C VAL A 526 18.70 1.44 42.23
N GLN A 527 18.74 2.61 42.86
CA GLN A 527 18.01 2.88 44.10
C GLN A 527 16.50 2.72 43.92
N ASN A 528 15.94 3.25 42.82
CA ASN A 528 14.50 3.27 42.59
C ASN A 528 13.94 1.98 41.99
N TRP A 529 14.72 1.28 41.16
CA TRP A 529 14.24 0.17 40.32
C TRP A 529 14.99 -1.15 40.51
N GLY A 530 16.13 -1.16 41.20
CA GLY A 530 16.97 -2.35 41.36
C GLY A 530 16.31 -3.51 42.13
N SER A 531 15.22 -3.26 42.86
CA SER A 531 14.39 -4.31 43.47
C SER A 531 13.53 -5.07 42.46
N GLN A 532 13.11 -4.40 41.37
CA GLN A 532 12.17 -4.93 40.39
C GLN A 532 12.84 -5.29 39.05
N ILE A 533 13.87 -4.56 38.63
CA ILE A 533 14.55 -4.74 37.35
C ILE A 533 15.95 -5.27 37.64
N LYS A 534 16.23 -6.51 37.21
CA LYS A 534 17.53 -7.17 37.42
C LYS A 534 18.36 -7.33 36.15
N ASN A 535 17.74 -7.14 34.99
CA ASN A 535 18.41 -7.19 33.70
C ASN A 535 17.94 -6.02 32.85
N ILE A 536 18.88 -5.34 32.19
CA ILE A 536 18.62 -4.30 31.20
C ILE A 536 19.15 -4.76 29.84
N VAL A 537 18.28 -4.75 28.84
CA VAL A 537 18.63 -4.98 27.43
C VAL A 537 18.67 -3.64 26.71
N ASP A 538 19.88 -3.17 26.41
CA ASP A 538 20.10 -1.97 25.62
C ASP A 538 20.10 -2.33 24.13
N ILE A 539 19.03 -1.95 23.44
CA ILE A 539 18.87 -2.20 22.01
C ILE A 539 19.41 -1.08 21.11
N SER A 540 20.11 -0.08 21.67
CA SER A 540 20.70 1.02 20.88
C SER A 540 21.98 0.60 20.15
N HIS A 541 22.28 1.24 19.02
CA HIS A 541 23.50 0.97 18.25
C HIS A 541 24.74 1.56 18.93
N GLU A 542 24.69 2.85 19.25
CA GLU A 542 25.77 3.61 19.87
C GLU A 542 26.06 3.12 21.30
N SER A 543 27.29 3.34 21.76
CA SER A 543 27.63 3.13 23.17
C SER A 543 26.71 3.95 24.08
N PRO A 544 26.29 3.41 25.23
CA PRO A 544 25.41 4.12 26.15
C PRO A 544 26.05 5.41 26.64
N VAL A 545 25.24 6.45 26.84
CA VAL A 545 25.65 7.75 27.39
C VAL A 545 25.76 7.74 28.92
N TYR A 546 25.99 6.55 29.48
CA TYR A 546 26.14 6.25 30.90
C TYR A 546 27.01 5.01 31.06
N ASP A 547 27.66 4.85 32.20
CA ASP A 547 28.51 3.70 32.48
C ASP A 547 27.68 2.49 32.97
N PRO A 548 27.61 1.38 32.20
CA PRO A 548 26.87 0.19 32.62
C PRO A 548 27.37 -0.42 33.92
N ARG A 549 28.65 -0.21 34.29
CA ARG A 549 29.23 -0.73 35.54
C ARG A 549 28.52 -0.16 36.77
N GLY A 550 27.93 1.02 36.67
CA GLY A 550 27.11 1.60 37.74
C GLY A 550 25.85 0.77 38.02
N LEU A 551 25.24 0.21 36.98
CA LEU A 551 24.09 -0.70 37.10
C LEU A 551 24.51 -2.05 37.71
N GLU A 552 25.64 -2.59 37.26
CA GLU A 552 26.15 -3.89 37.71
C GLU A 552 26.54 -3.89 39.19
N LYS A 553 27.17 -2.81 39.68
CA LYS A 553 27.42 -2.59 41.12
C LYS A 553 26.13 -2.61 41.94
N GLY A 554 25.03 -2.17 41.33
CA GLY A 554 23.68 -2.19 41.89
C GLY A 554 22.94 -3.53 41.78
N GLY A 555 23.58 -4.57 41.27
CA GLY A 555 22.96 -5.88 41.04
C GLY A 555 22.01 -5.92 39.85
N ILE A 556 22.15 -5.00 38.89
CA ILE A 556 21.42 -5.00 37.62
C ILE A 556 22.38 -5.36 36.49
N HIS A 557 22.13 -6.48 35.82
CA HIS A 557 22.98 -6.95 34.72
C HIS A 557 22.64 -6.22 33.42
N TYR A 558 23.67 -5.74 32.73
CA TYR A 558 23.52 -5.02 31.48
C TYR A 558 23.83 -5.94 30.29
N HIS A 559 22.96 -5.91 29.27
CA HIS A 559 23.08 -6.71 28.06
C HIS A 559 22.95 -5.79 26.85
N LYS A 560 24.01 -5.67 26.05
CA LYS A 560 23.98 -4.90 24.81
C LYS A 560 23.45 -5.77 23.67
N PHE A 561 22.45 -5.25 22.95
CA PHE A 561 21.85 -5.88 21.78
C PHE A 561 21.78 -4.83 20.66
N PRO A 562 22.89 -4.53 19.97
CA PRO A 562 22.93 -3.39 19.04
C PRO A 562 21.98 -3.62 17.86
N THR A 563 21.16 -2.61 17.55
CA THR A 563 20.25 -2.63 16.40
C THR A 563 20.31 -1.33 15.63
N VAL A 564 19.98 -1.36 14.35
CA VAL A 564 19.99 -0.16 13.50
C VAL A 564 18.89 0.81 13.93
N SER A 565 19.25 2.08 14.07
CA SER A 565 18.33 3.12 14.53
C SER A 565 17.26 3.45 13.48
N LYS A 566 16.05 3.76 13.96
CA LYS A 566 14.91 4.27 13.17
C LYS A 566 14.30 3.32 12.13
N ILE A 567 14.85 2.11 11.96
CA ILE A 567 14.31 1.06 11.10
C ILE A 567 13.66 -0.05 11.95
N PRO A 568 12.64 -0.78 11.45
CA PRO A 568 12.07 -1.93 12.13
C PRO A 568 13.10 -3.07 12.16
N PRO A 569 13.26 -3.76 13.31
CA PRO A 569 14.13 -4.93 13.41
C PRO A 569 13.81 -6.03 12.38
N THR A 570 14.86 -6.67 11.87
CA THR A 570 14.76 -7.79 10.93
C THR A 570 14.20 -9.04 11.61
N GLY A 571 13.78 -10.03 10.82
CA GLY A 571 13.27 -11.28 11.38
C GLY A 571 14.31 -12.07 12.17
N GLU A 572 15.58 -11.99 11.78
CA GLU A 572 16.70 -12.59 12.50
C GLU A 572 16.97 -11.86 13.82
N GLU A 573 17.01 -10.53 13.81
CA GLU A 573 17.18 -9.73 15.02
C GLU A 573 16.06 -10.02 16.03
N VAL A 574 14.80 -10.16 15.57
CA VAL A 574 13.67 -10.54 16.43
C VAL A 574 13.87 -11.91 17.05
N THR A 575 14.26 -12.91 16.25
CA THR A 575 14.51 -14.28 16.74
C THR A 575 15.62 -14.29 17.79
N THR A 576 16.72 -13.59 17.55
CA THR A 576 17.86 -13.50 18.47
C THR A 576 17.48 -12.74 19.74
N PHE A 577 16.69 -11.67 19.63
CA PHE A 577 16.16 -10.95 20.79
C PHE A 577 15.24 -11.84 21.64
N ILE A 578 14.36 -12.62 21.01
CA ILE A 578 13.47 -13.55 21.72
C ILE A 578 14.29 -14.60 22.47
N ALA A 579 15.30 -15.20 21.82
CA ALA A 579 16.19 -16.17 22.46
C ALA A 579 16.97 -15.57 23.63
N LEU A 580 17.46 -14.33 23.49
CA LEU A 580 18.11 -13.58 24.57
C LEU A 580 17.14 -13.42 25.76
N VAL A 581 15.93 -12.95 25.51
CA VAL A 581 14.92 -12.77 26.57
C VAL A 581 14.59 -14.09 27.26
N ASP A 582 14.36 -15.17 26.50
CA ASP A 582 14.04 -16.48 27.05
C ASP A 582 15.14 -16.96 28.01
N ARG A 583 16.41 -16.85 27.60
CA ARG A 583 17.57 -17.15 28.45
C ARG A 583 17.60 -16.29 29.72
N LEU A 584 17.43 -14.98 29.60
CA LEU A 584 17.47 -14.08 30.75
C LEU A 584 16.33 -14.34 31.75
N ARG A 585 15.15 -14.74 31.28
CA ARG A 585 14.03 -15.11 32.13
C ARG A 585 14.31 -16.38 32.92
N GLU A 586 14.91 -17.38 32.28
CA GLU A 586 15.32 -18.62 32.93
C GLU A 586 16.39 -18.37 34.00
N GLU A 587 17.42 -17.57 33.67
CA GLU A 587 18.44 -17.17 34.63
C GLU A 587 17.84 -16.38 35.81
N GLN A 588 16.90 -15.46 35.56
CA GLN A 588 16.20 -14.73 36.63
C GLN A 588 15.41 -15.65 37.54
N LYS A 589 14.71 -16.65 36.98
CA LYS A 589 13.94 -17.61 37.77
C LYS A 589 14.84 -18.41 38.71
N LEU A 590 15.95 -18.93 38.19
CA LEU A 590 16.92 -19.69 38.99
C LEU A 590 17.55 -18.84 40.11
N ARG A 591 17.80 -17.56 39.87
CA ARG A 591 18.31 -16.64 40.91
C ARG A 591 17.25 -16.31 41.94
N ALA A 592 16.02 -16.04 41.52
CA ALA A 592 14.92 -15.76 42.43
C ALA A 592 14.66 -16.94 43.39
N GLU A 593 14.76 -18.18 42.92
CA GLU A 593 14.67 -19.39 43.73
C GLU A 593 15.83 -19.52 44.74
N LYS A 594 17.07 -19.21 44.32
CA LYS A 594 18.25 -19.24 45.21
C LYS A 594 18.23 -18.17 46.30
N GLU A 595 17.71 -16.99 45.97
CA GLU A 595 17.72 -15.82 46.85
C GLU A 595 16.40 -15.65 47.64
N ASN A 596 15.47 -16.61 47.56
CA ASN A 596 14.12 -16.55 48.15
C ASN A 596 13.37 -15.23 47.86
N LEU A 597 13.53 -14.72 46.63
CA LEU A 597 12.86 -13.50 46.19
C LEU A 597 11.40 -13.79 45.82
N HIS A 598 10.47 -13.38 46.68
CA HIS A 598 9.03 -13.51 46.42
C HIS A 598 8.46 -12.40 45.51
N GLN A 599 9.28 -11.44 45.07
CA GLN A 599 8.85 -10.29 44.27
C GLN A 599 8.93 -10.59 42.76
N LYS A 600 7.96 -10.08 41.99
CA LYS A 600 7.99 -10.18 40.52
C LYS A 600 9.16 -9.37 39.96
N LEU A 601 10.04 -10.04 39.23
CA LEU A 601 11.18 -9.45 38.54
C LEU A 601 10.84 -9.16 37.07
N TYR A 602 11.40 -8.09 36.54
CA TYR A 602 11.19 -7.62 35.18
C TYR A 602 12.51 -7.44 34.42
N LEU A 603 12.37 -7.45 33.10
CA LEU A 603 13.41 -7.08 32.14
C LEU A 603 13.20 -5.64 31.68
N GLY A 604 14.19 -4.78 31.92
CA GLY A 604 14.24 -3.45 31.34
C GLY A 604 14.67 -3.54 29.87
N VAL A 605 13.95 -2.91 28.96
CA VAL A 605 14.35 -2.82 27.55
C VAL A 605 14.34 -1.37 27.12
N HIS A 606 15.44 -0.87 26.54
CA HIS A 606 15.48 0.49 26.05
C HIS A 606 16.22 0.65 24.75
N CYS A 607 15.72 1.60 23.96
CA CYS A 607 16.50 2.28 22.94
C CYS A 607 16.86 3.66 23.50
N HIS A 608 16.74 4.72 22.69
CA HIS A 608 16.93 6.08 23.19
C HIS A 608 15.72 6.57 24.01
N TYR A 609 14.49 6.47 23.47
CA TYR A 609 13.27 6.96 24.13
C TYR A 609 12.33 5.85 24.67
N GLY A 610 12.55 4.59 24.30
CA GLY A 610 11.71 3.47 24.76
C GLY A 610 10.30 3.42 24.16
N PHE A 611 10.15 3.69 22.85
CA PHE A 611 8.85 3.63 22.14
C PHE A 611 8.87 2.68 20.94
N ASN A 612 9.51 3.07 19.83
CA ASN A 612 9.35 2.35 18.56
C ASN A 612 10.06 0.99 18.52
N ARG A 613 11.40 0.96 18.52
CA ARG A 613 12.16 -0.31 18.52
C ARG A 613 11.88 -1.15 19.76
N THR A 614 11.85 -0.51 20.92
CA THR A 614 11.50 -1.17 22.20
C THR A 614 10.11 -1.81 22.13
N GLY A 615 9.12 -1.07 21.63
CA GLY A 615 7.78 -1.58 21.45
C GLY A 615 7.72 -2.70 20.41
N TYR A 616 8.44 -2.58 19.30
CA TYR A 616 8.47 -3.59 18.26
C TYR A 616 8.98 -4.94 18.77
N PHE A 617 10.15 -4.97 19.43
CA PHE A 617 10.70 -6.20 20.00
C PHE A 617 9.79 -6.80 21.09
N ILE A 618 9.26 -5.96 21.99
CA ILE A 618 8.34 -6.42 23.04
C ILE A 618 7.08 -7.00 22.40
N VAL A 619 6.47 -6.31 21.44
CA VAL A 619 5.26 -6.77 20.73
C VAL A 619 5.51 -8.09 20.01
N CYS A 620 6.64 -8.23 19.29
CA CYS A 620 7.04 -9.50 18.68
C CYS A 620 7.12 -10.63 19.71
N TYR A 621 7.74 -10.38 20.87
CA TYR A 621 7.81 -11.37 21.95
C TYR A 621 6.42 -11.74 22.49
N LEU A 622 5.52 -10.76 22.70
CA LEU A 622 4.17 -11.03 23.18
C LEU A 622 3.36 -11.90 22.22
N ILE A 623 3.54 -11.70 20.91
CA ILE A 623 2.89 -12.50 19.87
C ILE A 623 3.48 -13.92 19.85
N GLU A 624 4.81 -14.05 19.72
CA GLU A 624 5.48 -15.33 19.50
C GLU A 624 5.61 -16.22 20.75
N ARG A 625 5.58 -15.63 21.96
CA ARG A 625 5.75 -16.37 23.24
C ARG A 625 4.57 -16.28 24.19
N CYS A 626 3.73 -15.25 24.08
CA CYS A 626 2.62 -15.04 25.01
C CYS A 626 1.24 -15.23 24.36
N GLY A 627 1.16 -15.58 23.07
CA GLY A 627 -0.09 -15.89 22.39
C GLY A 627 -1.00 -14.68 22.13
N TYR A 628 -0.44 -13.46 22.13
CA TYR A 628 -1.22 -12.26 21.84
C TYR A 628 -1.52 -12.18 20.34
N SER A 629 -2.69 -11.66 19.97
CA SER A 629 -2.92 -11.19 18.61
C SER A 629 -2.08 -9.94 18.32
N VAL A 630 -1.80 -9.65 17.04
CA VAL A 630 -0.99 -8.49 16.63
C VAL A 630 -1.54 -7.20 17.22
N GLN A 631 -2.85 -6.96 17.05
CA GLN A 631 -3.50 -5.77 17.61
C GLN A 631 -3.49 -5.78 19.14
N GLY A 632 -3.77 -6.93 19.78
CA GLY A 632 -3.76 -7.04 21.24
C GLY A 632 -2.39 -6.76 21.87
N ALA A 633 -1.30 -7.18 21.22
CA ALA A 633 0.06 -6.90 21.68
C ALA A 633 0.41 -5.41 21.52
N VAL A 634 0.05 -4.79 20.39
CA VAL A 634 0.23 -3.35 20.14
C VAL A 634 -0.55 -2.53 21.19
N ASP A 635 -1.78 -2.93 21.48
CA ASP A 635 -2.66 -2.24 22.44
C ASP A 635 -2.14 -2.38 23.88
N GLU A 636 -1.68 -3.56 24.29
CA GLU A 636 -1.09 -3.76 25.62
C GLU A 636 0.18 -2.91 25.78
N PHE A 637 1.03 -2.84 24.74
CA PHE A 637 2.20 -1.96 24.77
C PHE A 637 1.79 -0.48 24.88
N ALA A 638 0.84 -0.02 24.07
CA ALA A 638 0.36 1.36 24.09
C ALA A 638 -0.31 1.75 25.41
N LYS A 639 -1.00 0.80 26.06
CA LYS A 639 -1.62 0.97 27.38
C LYS A 639 -0.59 1.17 28.49
N ARG A 640 0.51 0.41 28.47
CA ARG A 640 1.56 0.46 29.52
C ARG A 640 2.62 1.51 29.25
N ARG A 641 2.85 1.86 27.98
CA ARG A 641 3.74 2.92 27.52
C ARG A 641 2.92 3.90 26.66
N PRO A 642 2.29 4.92 27.28
CA PRO A 642 1.42 5.86 26.57
C PRO A 642 2.08 6.46 25.32
N LYS A 643 1.32 6.60 24.23
CA LYS A 643 1.77 6.89 22.85
C LYS A 643 2.28 5.69 22.05
N GLY A 644 2.57 4.55 22.69
CA GLY A 644 2.92 3.29 22.04
C GLY A 644 4.03 3.39 20.99
N ILE A 645 3.97 2.52 19.99
CA ILE A 645 4.79 2.62 18.78
C ILE A 645 4.23 3.78 17.95
N LYS A 646 5.04 4.82 17.74
CA LYS A 646 4.64 6.09 17.13
C LYS A 646 4.78 6.10 15.61
N HIS A 647 5.78 5.38 15.10
CA HIS A 647 6.08 5.40 13.68
C HIS A 647 5.29 4.32 12.93
N ALA A 648 4.56 4.74 11.90
CA ALA A 648 3.69 3.87 11.12
C ALA A 648 4.43 2.68 10.50
N HIS A 649 5.65 2.89 9.98
CA HIS A 649 6.42 1.81 9.34
C HIS A 649 6.81 0.67 10.26
N PHE A 650 6.91 0.91 11.58
CA PHE A 650 7.09 -0.17 12.56
C PHE A 650 5.81 -0.98 12.73
N LEU A 651 4.66 -0.30 12.81
CA LEU A 651 3.37 -0.97 12.91
C LEU A 651 3.08 -1.77 11.64
N ASP A 652 3.26 -1.15 10.47
CA ASP A 652 2.99 -1.78 9.18
C ASP A 652 3.84 -3.06 9.02
N GLN A 653 5.12 -3.03 9.41
CA GLN A 653 5.98 -4.23 9.38
C GLN A 653 5.53 -5.31 10.37
N LEU A 654 5.01 -4.97 11.56
CA LEU A 654 4.44 -5.96 12.49
C LEU A 654 3.23 -6.68 11.87
N PHE A 655 2.33 -5.92 11.25
CA PHE A 655 1.15 -6.49 10.59
C PHE A 655 1.52 -7.36 9.39
N VAL A 656 2.53 -6.96 8.62
CA VAL A 656 3.06 -7.78 7.51
C VAL A 656 3.69 -9.07 8.04
N ARG A 657 4.50 -9.00 9.10
CA ARG A 657 5.21 -10.15 9.68
C ARG A 657 4.26 -11.23 10.19
N TYR A 658 3.16 -10.84 10.82
CA TYR A 658 2.24 -11.76 11.49
C TYR A 658 0.90 -11.93 10.73
N CYS A 659 0.87 -11.63 9.43
CA CYS A 659 -0.29 -11.88 8.58
C CYS A 659 -0.39 -13.37 8.23
N VAL A 660 -1.36 -14.07 8.82
CA VAL A 660 -1.63 -15.50 8.55
C VAL A 660 -2.18 -15.68 7.13
N GLY A 661 -1.63 -16.63 6.37
CA GLY A 661 -2.12 -16.99 5.02
C GLY A 661 -1.61 -16.09 3.88
N LEU A 662 -0.63 -15.22 4.12
CA LEU A 662 -0.06 -14.35 3.09
C LEU A 662 0.68 -15.17 2.02
N LYS A 663 0.08 -15.30 0.83
CA LYS A 663 0.68 -16.00 -0.32
C LYS A 663 1.61 -15.04 -1.07
N ARG A 664 2.93 -15.24 -0.91
CA ARG A 664 3.97 -14.57 -1.70
C ARG A 664 4.49 -15.51 -2.76
N ALA A 665 4.50 -15.10 -4.01
CA ALA A 665 5.29 -15.81 -5.01
C ALA A 665 6.76 -15.41 -4.86
N PRO A 666 7.72 -16.29 -5.19
CA PRO A 666 9.11 -15.89 -5.33
C PRO A 666 9.25 -14.74 -6.33
N THR A 667 10.24 -13.87 -6.09
CA THR A 667 10.54 -12.75 -6.98
C THR A 667 11.12 -13.30 -8.29
N LEU A 668 10.56 -12.91 -9.43
CA LEU A 668 10.89 -13.46 -10.76
C LEU A 668 11.68 -12.50 -11.64
#